data_AF-A0A6V8HPU0-F1
#
_entry.id   AF-A0A6V8HPU0-F1
#
_cell.length_a   1.000
_cell.length_b   1.000
_cell.length_c   1.000
_cell.angle_alpha   90.00
_cell.angle_beta   90.00
_cell.angle_gamma   90.00
#
_symmetry.space_group_name_H-M   'P 1'
#
loop_
_entity.id
_entity.type
_entity.pdbx_description
1 polymer ?
#
loop_
_entity_poly.entity_id
_entity_poly.type
_entity_poly.pdbx_seq_one_letter_code
_entity_poly.pdbx_strand_id
1 'polypeptide(L)'
;MASADRPDILLLCLAYQEFLDESYASLIDKLADSANVKRAKSAAGAIRYLAANNPKAIIITDEGITEKENEAALQKVHAYIREGGLAIIGLHFPTFTQMGRFDYLFGRVFNLPWRHGDYHRTTFQANPSCTLPDGVGLSSMPGPYSMKVLHIKNARPQEKIFVPVSGAMTQSIALPPSHVDETQAATTGAKIEDGLSWLSAAFGPDSVKVMVGGAACSFPHWYSLNDIGEFKMTHYPLYFSPSAHKRTIISFLEPQTLHAPKMSETTTFTGEPFNRSIFESLLKRRLFFTEAFEIYRTSGNLHGDSRGLYDYGPPGSALQNNIVDAWRRHFVLEEDMLEVDCTTLTPEEIFQTSGHVDKFEDWMCKDSKTGDFLRADHLVENVLEARLKGDKAARGVVIDTKEEEGAKVDAKKQKRKVKDITAVQLSDSEVQEYEEILAKIDNYDGAELGELIERLDIRNPDGNNKVLPPTPFNLMFKTTLGPSSAFPGYLRPETAQGQFLNFKKLLEYNQNAMPFASASVGKSFRNEISPRSGLLRVREFLMAEIEHFVDPEGGKKHHRFDEIKDLRLNFLDRDTQLSGKTVVQNISIGEAVEKNLVDNETLGYFLGRIYLFLLRIGVDNSKLRFRQHMANEMAHYAADCWDAELLTSYGWIECVGCAERSAYDLTVHSKKTGEPLVVREPRAEPLRIEEWQIDINKAKFGPTFRKDAKAVESALLALGQAEREAFSAVLQQNSHIAIDVPGVPGGKVDVSQELVKFEKRTVVQNVRDYTPNVIEPSFGIGRILYSLLEHVYWQRPGDVARGVLSLPLVVAPTKVLIVPLSNQPAFVPVIRKISQSLRRLGISCRVDDSSASIGKRYARNDEIGIPLGITIDFDTVKDESVTLRERDSTKQVRASINEIIASIKSLVDDVETWDDLFKRLPEFISQGGDE
;
A
#
# COMPACT_ATOMS: atom_id res chain seq x y z
N MET A 1 -13.59 49.81 -48.30
CA MET A 1 -14.50 50.73 -47.59
C MET A 1 -14.32 50.48 -46.10
N ALA A 2 -14.02 51.53 -45.35
CA ALA A 2 -13.82 51.50 -43.91
C ALA A 2 -15.11 51.12 -43.16
N SER A 3 -14.90 50.59 -41.95
CA SER A 3 -15.86 50.40 -40.85
C SER A 3 -16.93 49.31 -41.02
N ALA A 4 -16.63 48.12 -40.52
CA ALA A 4 -17.47 47.60 -39.43
C ALA A 4 -16.63 47.81 -38.17
N ASP A 5 -17.05 48.74 -37.31
CA ASP A 5 -16.40 49.10 -36.05
C ASP A 5 -16.19 47.82 -35.22
N ARG A 6 -14.98 47.24 -35.24
CA ARG A 6 -14.70 46.02 -34.45
C ARG A 6 -14.84 46.42 -32.99
N PRO A 7 -15.69 45.74 -32.20
CA PRO A 7 -15.93 46.12 -30.82
C PRO A 7 -14.63 46.03 -30.03
N ASP A 8 -14.37 47.03 -29.19
CA ASP A 8 -13.28 46.97 -28.22
C ASP A 8 -13.67 46.01 -27.08
N ILE A 9 -12.80 45.05 -26.75
CA ILE A 9 -12.97 44.16 -25.59
C ILE A 9 -11.78 44.36 -24.66
N LEU A 10 -12.06 44.59 -23.37
CA LEU A 10 -11.03 44.70 -22.34
C LEU A 10 -10.88 43.37 -21.59
N LEU A 11 -9.70 42.77 -21.64
CA LEU A 11 -9.28 41.69 -20.76
C LEU A 11 -8.65 42.29 -19.49
N LEU A 12 -9.24 42.02 -18.33
CA LEU A 12 -8.81 42.52 -17.03
C LEU A 12 -8.12 41.40 -16.24
N CYS A 13 -6.81 41.55 -16.02
CA CYS A 13 -5.93 40.53 -15.47
C CYS A 13 -4.99 41.17 -14.43
N LEU A 14 -5.47 41.40 -13.21
CA LEU A 14 -4.78 42.22 -12.21
C LEU A 14 -3.89 41.42 -11.25
N ALA A 15 -4.05 40.09 -11.22
CA ALA A 15 -3.19 39.14 -10.50
C ALA A 15 -2.38 38.26 -11.48
N TYR A 16 -2.06 38.84 -12.64
CA TYR A 16 -1.45 38.18 -13.79
C TYR A 16 -0.29 37.22 -13.43
N GLN A 17 -0.37 35.99 -13.95
CA GLN A 17 0.70 35.00 -13.94
C GLN A 17 1.03 34.60 -15.39
N GLU A 18 2.31 34.43 -15.72
CA GLU A 18 2.77 34.28 -17.11
C GLU A 18 2.15 33.06 -17.84
N PHE A 19 1.98 31.93 -17.16
CA PHE A 19 1.40 30.71 -17.74
C PHE A 19 -0.07 30.86 -18.20
N LEU A 20 -0.77 31.88 -17.72
CA LEU A 20 -2.14 32.16 -18.14
C LEU A 20 -2.22 32.59 -19.60
N ASP A 21 -1.13 33.14 -20.16
CA ASP A 21 -1.09 33.55 -21.57
C ASP A 21 -1.04 32.37 -22.52
N GLU A 22 -0.27 31.35 -22.14
CA GLU A 22 -0.25 30.09 -22.86
C GLU A 22 -1.60 29.37 -22.74
N SER A 23 -2.17 29.38 -21.54
CA SER A 23 -3.46 28.74 -21.24
C SER A 23 -4.64 29.35 -22.02
N TYR A 24 -4.56 30.64 -22.34
CA TYR A 24 -5.63 31.38 -23.05
C TYR A 24 -5.28 31.79 -24.47
N ALA A 25 -4.13 31.37 -25.02
CA ALA A 25 -3.69 31.80 -26.36
C ALA A 25 -4.78 31.58 -27.42
N SER A 26 -5.34 30.36 -27.50
CA SER A 26 -6.41 30.03 -28.46
C SER A 26 -7.69 30.86 -28.29
N LEU A 27 -8.00 31.24 -27.05
CA LEU A 27 -9.14 32.10 -26.73
C LEU A 27 -8.89 33.54 -27.17
N ILE A 28 -7.71 34.08 -26.85
CA ILE A 28 -7.30 35.44 -27.18
C ILE A 28 -7.20 35.60 -28.70
N ASP A 29 -6.65 34.62 -29.41
CA ASP A 29 -6.54 34.62 -30.87
C ASP A 29 -7.93 34.67 -31.53
N LYS A 30 -8.86 33.81 -31.08
CA LYS A 30 -10.25 33.81 -31.60
C LYS A 30 -11.01 35.11 -31.28
N LEU A 31 -10.75 35.72 -30.13
CA LEU A 31 -11.34 37.03 -29.80
C LEU A 31 -10.76 38.13 -30.71
N ALA A 32 -9.47 38.09 -31.03
CA ALA A 32 -8.82 39.06 -31.91
C ALA A 32 -9.33 39.01 -33.36
N ASP A 33 -9.86 37.86 -33.81
CA ASP A 33 -10.51 37.74 -35.12
C ASP A 33 -11.79 38.58 -35.23
N SER A 34 -12.48 38.81 -34.12
CA SER A 34 -13.83 39.39 -34.07
C SER A 34 -13.94 40.73 -33.31
N ALA A 35 -12.90 41.12 -32.56
CA ALA A 35 -12.88 42.29 -31.70
C ALA A 35 -11.47 42.90 -31.60
N ASN A 36 -11.40 44.18 -31.22
CA ASN A 36 -10.15 44.81 -30.82
C ASN A 36 -9.87 44.48 -29.36
N VAL A 37 -9.05 43.46 -29.12
CA VAL A 37 -8.76 42.99 -27.75
C VAL A 37 -7.67 43.86 -27.12
N LYS A 38 -8.00 44.49 -26.00
CA LYS A 38 -7.07 45.27 -25.15
C LYS A 38 -6.92 44.57 -23.81
N ARG A 39 -5.75 44.68 -23.19
CA ARG A 39 -5.47 44.01 -21.91
C ARG A 39 -4.91 44.96 -20.88
N ALA A 40 -5.51 44.95 -19.70
CA ALA A 40 -5.01 45.66 -18.53
C ALA A 40 -4.40 44.66 -17.54
N LYS A 41 -3.08 44.75 -17.35
CA LYS A 41 -2.30 43.94 -16.38
C LYS A 41 -2.08 44.63 -15.03
N SER A 42 -2.65 45.82 -14.83
CA SER A 42 -2.55 46.59 -13.58
C SER A 42 -3.78 47.49 -13.40
N ALA A 43 -4.13 47.80 -12.14
CA ALA A 43 -5.28 48.66 -11.84
C ALA A 43 -5.14 50.05 -12.47
N ALA A 44 -3.94 50.64 -12.45
CA ALA A 44 -3.68 51.92 -13.10
C ALA A 44 -3.92 51.85 -14.62
N GLY A 45 -3.53 50.74 -15.27
CA GLY A 45 -3.81 50.51 -16.68
C GLY A 45 -5.30 50.38 -16.98
N ALA A 46 -6.03 49.61 -16.15
CA ALA A 46 -7.47 49.42 -16.28
C ALA A 46 -8.23 50.74 -16.12
N ILE A 47 -7.91 51.52 -15.08
CA ILE A 47 -8.53 52.81 -14.80
C ILE A 47 -8.28 53.80 -15.94
N ARG A 48 -7.04 53.90 -16.44
CA ARG A 48 -6.72 54.77 -17.58
C ARG A 48 -7.48 54.36 -18.84
N TYR A 49 -7.57 53.06 -19.11
CA TYR A 49 -8.30 52.57 -20.28
C TYR A 49 -9.80 52.88 -20.18
N LEU A 50 -10.43 52.55 -19.05
CA LEU A 50 -11.87 52.79 -18.83
C LEU A 50 -12.23 54.27 -18.69
N ALA A 51 -11.27 55.15 -18.38
CA ALA A 51 -11.49 56.60 -18.40
C ALA A 51 -11.50 57.20 -19.81
N ALA A 52 -10.84 56.56 -20.77
CA ALA A 52 -10.66 57.06 -22.13
C ALA A 52 -11.47 56.28 -23.18
N ASN A 53 -11.95 55.09 -22.85
CA ASN A 53 -12.60 54.16 -23.78
C ASN A 53 -13.82 53.54 -23.11
N ASN A 54 -14.84 53.23 -23.92
CA ASN A 54 -16.03 52.51 -23.49
C ASN A 54 -16.09 51.15 -24.22
N PRO A 55 -15.42 50.10 -23.71
CA PRO A 55 -15.36 48.81 -24.40
C PRO A 55 -16.76 48.19 -24.50
N LYS A 56 -16.97 47.36 -25.53
CA LYS A 56 -18.21 46.60 -25.71
C LYS A 56 -18.41 45.56 -24.62
N ALA A 57 -17.31 45.00 -24.10
CA ALA A 57 -17.32 44.08 -22.96
C ALA A 57 -16.01 44.14 -22.17
N ILE A 58 -16.09 43.83 -20.88
CA ILE A 58 -14.95 43.58 -20.00
C ILE A 58 -14.95 42.09 -19.63
N ILE A 59 -13.85 41.38 -19.86
CA ILE A 59 -13.67 39.99 -19.43
C ILE A 59 -12.67 39.99 -18.28
N ILE A 60 -13.13 39.59 -17.09
CA ILE A 60 -12.33 39.46 -15.88
C ILE A 60 -11.75 38.05 -15.85
N THR A 61 -10.42 37.97 -15.89
CA THR A 61 -9.70 36.71 -16.12
C THR A 61 -9.09 36.12 -14.85
N ASP A 62 -8.88 36.93 -13.81
CA ASP A 62 -8.24 36.52 -12.55
C ASP A 62 -8.83 37.22 -11.31
N GLU A 63 -8.51 36.67 -10.13
CA GLU A 63 -8.95 37.12 -8.81
C GLU A 63 -8.45 38.53 -8.42
N GLY A 64 -7.50 39.10 -9.16
CA GLY A 64 -6.84 40.35 -8.79
C GLY A 64 -7.79 41.53 -8.64
N ILE A 65 -8.94 41.51 -9.32
CA ILE A 65 -9.99 42.53 -9.17
C ILE A 65 -10.65 42.53 -7.77
N THR A 66 -10.48 41.44 -7.00
CA THR A 66 -10.99 41.33 -5.62
C THR A 66 -9.98 41.78 -4.56
N GLU A 67 -8.74 42.10 -4.96
CA GLU A 67 -7.72 42.59 -4.05
C GLU A 67 -7.97 44.03 -3.64
N LYS A 68 -7.74 44.34 -2.34
CA LYS A 68 -7.98 45.68 -1.77
C LYS A 68 -7.20 46.77 -2.51
N GLU A 69 -5.98 46.45 -2.96
CA GLU A 69 -5.12 47.38 -3.71
C GLU A 69 -5.71 47.77 -5.09
N ASN A 70 -6.59 46.93 -5.63
CA ASN A 70 -7.24 47.12 -6.93
C ASN A 70 -8.68 47.64 -6.81
N GLU A 71 -9.15 48.01 -5.60
CA GLU A 71 -10.53 48.44 -5.33
C GLU A 71 -10.98 49.59 -6.25
N ALA A 72 -10.09 50.54 -6.57
CA ALA A 72 -10.39 51.64 -7.49
C ALA A 72 -10.70 51.17 -8.92
N ALA A 73 -10.07 50.09 -9.40
CA ALA A 73 -10.39 49.49 -10.70
C ALA A 73 -11.74 48.76 -10.65
N LEU A 74 -12.03 48.07 -9.55
CA LEU A 74 -13.33 47.43 -9.33
C LEU A 74 -14.48 48.45 -9.32
N GLN A 75 -14.28 49.62 -8.70
CA GLN A 75 -15.28 50.70 -8.73
C GLN A 75 -15.52 51.23 -10.16
N LYS A 76 -14.49 51.28 -11.02
CA LYS A 76 -14.65 51.64 -12.44
C LYS A 76 -15.41 50.58 -13.24
N VAL A 77 -15.13 49.31 -12.99
CA VAL A 77 -15.88 48.20 -13.61
C VAL A 77 -17.34 48.22 -13.15
N HIS A 78 -17.59 48.45 -11.86
CA HIS A 78 -18.94 48.57 -11.32
C HIS A 78 -19.71 49.74 -11.93
N ALA A 79 -19.09 50.92 -12.04
CA ALA A 79 -19.69 52.08 -12.73
C ALA A 79 -20.02 51.77 -14.20
N TYR A 80 -19.11 51.15 -14.93
CA TYR A 80 -19.32 50.71 -16.31
C TYR A 80 -20.54 49.78 -16.45
N ILE A 81 -20.71 48.83 -15.53
CA ILE A 81 -21.86 47.92 -15.52
C ILE A 81 -23.17 48.70 -15.27
N ARG A 82 -23.17 49.66 -14.32
CA ARG A 82 -24.37 50.47 -14.02
C ARG A 82 -24.80 51.36 -15.18
N GLU A 83 -23.87 51.71 -16.06
CA GLU A 83 -24.13 52.46 -17.30
C GLU A 83 -24.60 51.56 -18.46
N GLY A 84 -24.88 50.27 -18.20
CA GLY A 84 -25.35 49.29 -19.19
C GLY A 84 -24.24 48.52 -19.88
N GLY A 85 -22.99 48.65 -19.40
CA GLY A 85 -21.84 47.90 -19.88
C GLY A 85 -21.89 46.41 -19.49
N LEU A 86 -21.21 45.57 -20.29
CA LEU A 86 -21.18 44.13 -20.09
C LEU A 86 -19.88 43.67 -19.44
N ALA A 87 -19.94 43.07 -18.26
CA ALA A 87 -18.79 42.43 -17.62
C ALA A 87 -18.99 40.92 -17.46
N ILE A 88 -17.96 40.15 -17.80
CA ILE A 88 -17.94 38.68 -17.76
C ILE A 88 -16.88 38.25 -16.75
N ILE A 89 -17.30 37.56 -15.69
CA ILE A 89 -16.39 36.95 -14.70
C ILE A 89 -16.20 35.49 -15.08
N GLY A 90 -14.98 35.09 -15.43
CA GLY A 90 -14.75 33.73 -15.93
C GLY A 90 -13.29 33.29 -15.90
N LEU A 91 -13.00 32.24 -16.67
CA LEU A 91 -11.68 31.61 -16.77
C LEU A 91 -11.17 31.11 -15.41
N HIS A 92 -9.94 31.47 -15.00
CA HIS A 92 -9.36 30.98 -13.75
C HIS A 92 -9.78 31.77 -12.51
N PHE A 93 -10.54 32.86 -12.66
CA PHE A 93 -11.10 33.64 -11.54
C PHE A 93 -11.69 32.75 -10.41
N PRO A 94 -12.55 31.75 -10.68
CA PRO A 94 -13.16 30.97 -9.61
C PRO A 94 -12.23 29.96 -8.94
N THR A 95 -11.07 29.71 -9.55
CA THR A 95 -10.09 28.71 -9.07
C THR A 95 -9.18 29.32 -8.01
N PHE A 96 -8.80 30.59 -8.19
CA PHE A 96 -7.85 31.29 -7.32
C PHE A 96 -8.50 32.27 -6.33
N THR A 97 -9.83 32.43 -6.38
CA THR A 97 -10.57 33.30 -5.45
C THR A 97 -11.01 32.55 -4.18
N GLN A 98 -10.59 33.01 -3.01
CA GLN A 98 -11.08 32.51 -1.71
C GLN A 98 -12.56 32.86 -1.48
N MET A 99 -13.30 31.99 -0.79
CA MET A 99 -14.76 32.15 -0.59
C MET A 99 -15.15 33.48 0.08
N GLY A 100 -14.37 33.99 1.04
CA GLY A 100 -14.66 35.28 1.68
C GLY A 100 -14.56 36.49 0.75
N ARG A 101 -13.80 36.37 -0.36
CA ARG A 101 -13.68 37.43 -1.38
C ARG A 101 -14.90 37.48 -2.29
N PHE A 102 -15.56 36.34 -2.51
CA PHE A 102 -16.85 36.28 -3.20
C PHE A 102 -17.96 36.98 -2.41
N ASP A 103 -17.96 36.83 -1.08
CA ASP A 103 -18.94 37.50 -0.21
C ASP A 103 -18.80 39.04 -0.29
N TYR A 104 -17.58 39.56 -0.34
CA TYR A 104 -17.32 40.98 -0.55
C TYR A 104 -17.74 41.44 -1.96
N LEU A 105 -17.31 40.74 -3.01
CA LEU A 105 -17.59 41.12 -4.40
C LEU A 105 -19.10 41.12 -4.69
N PHE A 106 -19.79 40.01 -4.41
CA PHE A 106 -21.21 39.90 -4.73
C PHE A 106 -22.09 40.58 -3.69
N GLY A 107 -21.83 40.37 -2.41
CA GLY A 107 -22.68 40.90 -1.35
C GLY A 107 -22.51 42.40 -1.13
N ARG A 108 -21.29 42.95 -1.24
CA ARG A 108 -21.03 44.37 -0.94
C ARG A 108 -20.87 45.26 -2.17
N VAL A 109 -20.16 44.80 -3.20
CA VAL A 109 -19.88 45.64 -4.37
C VAL A 109 -21.05 45.63 -5.33
N PHE A 110 -21.58 44.45 -5.67
CA PHE A 110 -22.72 44.32 -6.58
C PHE A 110 -24.09 44.22 -5.88
N ASN A 111 -24.12 44.17 -4.54
CA ASN A 111 -25.34 44.05 -3.74
C ASN A 111 -26.26 42.87 -4.18
N LEU A 112 -25.64 41.74 -4.53
CA LEU A 112 -26.31 40.54 -4.99
C LEU A 112 -26.55 39.55 -3.83
N PRO A 113 -27.73 38.91 -3.79
CA PRO A 113 -28.06 37.90 -2.78
C PRO A 113 -27.29 36.59 -3.05
N TRP A 114 -26.08 36.51 -2.46
CA TRP A 114 -25.16 35.39 -2.50
C TRP A 114 -24.96 34.80 -1.09
N ARG A 115 -24.77 33.47 -0.98
CA ARG A 115 -24.43 32.80 0.30
C ARG A 115 -23.32 31.78 0.10
N HIS A 116 -22.39 31.71 1.04
CA HIS A 116 -21.35 30.68 1.08
C HIS A 116 -21.96 29.26 0.93
N GLY A 117 -21.44 28.49 -0.03
CA GLY A 117 -21.92 27.14 -0.34
C GLY A 117 -22.86 27.06 -1.54
N ASP A 118 -23.37 28.20 -2.01
CA ASP A 118 -24.17 28.30 -3.24
C ASP A 118 -23.28 28.19 -4.51
N TYR A 119 -22.01 27.76 -4.42
CA TYR A 119 -21.12 27.51 -5.57
C TYR A 119 -20.81 26.03 -5.66
N HIS A 120 -21.52 25.33 -6.54
CA HIS A 120 -21.41 23.89 -6.68
C HIS A 120 -21.73 23.44 -8.11
N ARG A 121 -21.40 22.19 -8.41
CA ARG A 121 -21.77 21.56 -9.69
C ARG A 121 -23.19 21.01 -9.61
N THR A 122 -24.00 21.20 -10.64
CA THR A 122 -25.30 20.55 -10.81
C THR A 122 -25.75 20.60 -12.28
N THR A 123 -26.78 19.85 -12.64
CA THR A 123 -27.30 19.77 -14.02
C THR A 123 -28.37 20.82 -14.25
N PHE A 124 -28.22 21.59 -15.33
CA PHE A 124 -29.14 22.65 -15.72
C PHE A 124 -29.56 22.50 -17.17
N GLN A 125 -30.65 23.18 -17.51
CA GLN A 125 -31.16 23.32 -18.87
C GLN A 125 -31.50 24.79 -19.17
N ALA A 126 -31.53 25.14 -20.46
CA ALA A 126 -31.98 26.46 -20.89
C ALA A 126 -33.42 26.71 -20.42
N ASN A 127 -33.66 27.86 -19.82
CA ASN A 127 -34.97 28.23 -19.30
C ASN A 127 -35.86 28.74 -20.45
N PRO A 128 -36.94 28.03 -20.81
CA PRO A 128 -37.82 28.45 -21.89
C PRO A 128 -38.52 29.79 -21.61
N SER A 129 -38.57 30.23 -20.35
CA SER A 129 -39.19 31.49 -19.94
C SER A 129 -38.21 32.68 -19.88
N CYS A 130 -36.93 32.51 -20.23
CA CYS A 130 -35.96 33.60 -20.15
C CYS A 130 -36.16 34.67 -21.23
N THR A 131 -35.92 35.93 -20.88
CA THR A 131 -35.86 37.04 -21.84
C THR A 131 -34.42 37.17 -22.34
N LEU A 132 -34.21 36.99 -23.65
CA LEU A 132 -32.90 37.12 -24.31
C LEU A 132 -32.81 38.44 -25.10
N PRO A 133 -31.60 38.99 -25.31
CA PRO A 133 -31.40 40.14 -26.18
C PRO A 133 -31.82 39.87 -27.64
N ASP A 134 -32.16 40.94 -28.36
CA ASP A 134 -32.51 40.88 -29.79
C ASP A 134 -31.39 40.19 -30.60
N GLY A 135 -31.77 39.15 -31.36
CA GLY A 135 -30.86 38.34 -32.18
C GLY A 135 -30.32 37.06 -31.52
N VAL A 136 -30.62 36.79 -30.24
CA VAL A 136 -30.21 35.57 -29.52
C VAL A 136 -31.42 34.65 -29.32
N GLY A 137 -31.41 33.49 -29.99
CA GLY A 137 -32.46 32.48 -29.85
C GLY A 137 -32.11 31.39 -28.83
N LEU A 138 -33.10 30.88 -28.11
CA LEU A 138 -32.97 29.72 -27.20
C LEU A 138 -32.37 28.48 -27.89
N SER A 139 -32.55 28.32 -29.20
CA SER A 139 -31.98 27.24 -30.01
C SER A 139 -30.45 27.28 -30.16
N SER A 140 -29.82 28.40 -29.80
CA SER A 140 -28.36 28.53 -29.75
C SER A 140 -27.74 28.05 -28.44
N MET A 141 -28.56 27.77 -27.41
CA MET A 141 -28.09 27.33 -26.11
C MET A 141 -27.86 25.81 -26.07
N PRO A 142 -26.89 25.32 -25.29
CA PRO A 142 -26.66 23.88 -25.12
C PRO A 142 -27.86 23.20 -24.45
N GLY A 143 -28.07 21.92 -24.76
CA GLY A 143 -29.01 21.05 -24.05
C GLY A 143 -28.60 20.81 -22.58
N PRO A 144 -29.35 20.01 -21.80
CA PRO A 144 -29.05 19.85 -20.39
C PRO A 144 -27.64 19.32 -20.11
N TYR A 145 -26.89 19.99 -19.24
CA TYR A 145 -25.51 19.61 -18.92
C TYR A 145 -25.11 19.98 -17.49
N SER A 146 -24.11 19.28 -16.98
CA SER A 146 -23.58 19.52 -15.64
C SER A 146 -22.58 20.68 -15.66
N MET A 147 -22.85 21.73 -14.89
CA MET A 147 -21.97 22.89 -14.78
C MET A 147 -21.74 23.32 -13.34
N LYS A 148 -20.53 23.81 -13.06
CA LYS A 148 -20.15 24.40 -11.77
C LYS A 148 -20.52 25.87 -11.79
N VAL A 149 -21.50 26.27 -10.99
CA VAL A 149 -22.07 27.62 -11.06
C VAL A 149 -22.29 28.20 -9.68
N LEU A 150 -22.25 29.53 -9.61
CA LEU A 150 -22.60 30.31 -8.44
C LEU A 150 -24.12 30.52 -8.47
N HIS A 151 -24.83 30.28 -7.37
CA HIS A 151 -26.28 30.40 -7.32
C HIS A 151 -26.68 31.76 -6.73
N ILE A 152 -27.57 32.48 -7.41
CA ILE A 152 -28.19 33.71 -6.89
C ILE A 152 -29.64 33.39 -6.55
N LYS A 153 -30.04 33.71 -5.31
CA LYS A 153 -31.41 33.50 -4.83
C LYS A 153 -32.29 34.70 -5.22
N ASN A 154 -33.56 34.44 -5.55
CA ASN A 154 -34.58 35.46 -5.84
C ASN A 154 -34.46 36.25 -7.16
N ALA A 155 -33.69 35.77 -8.16
CA ALA A 155 -33.81 36.29 -9.52
C ALA A 155 -35.24 36.01 -10.08
N ARG A 156 -35.81 36.92 -10.89
CA ARG A 156 -37.14 36.68 -11.49
C ARG A 156 -37.04 35.54 -12.51
N PRO A 157 -38.08 34.69 -12.68
CA PRO A 157 -38.02 33.55 -13.60
C PRO A 157 -37.56 33.93 -15.02
N GLN A 158 -38.05 35.05 -15.56
CA GLN A 158 -37.67 35.55 -16.88
C GLN A 158 -36.23 36.08 -17.00
N GLU A 159 -35.52 36.22 -15.89
CA GLU A 159 -34.14 36.68 -15.86
C GLU A 159 -33.14 35.52 -15.84
N LYS A 160 -33.61 34.29 -15.57
CA LYS A 160 -32.76 33.09 -15.45
C LYS A 160 -32.58 32.47 -16.83
N ILE A 161 -31.39 32.44 -17.38
CA ILE A 161 -31.11 31.79 -18.68
C ILE A 161 -31.02 30.27 -18.50
N PHE A 162 -30.47 29.80 -17.37
CA PHE A 162 -30.42 28.38 -17.03
C PHE A 162 -31.15 28.12 -15.71
N VAL A 163 -31.98 27.07 -15.70
CA VAL A 163 -32.69 26.56 -14.52
C VAL A 163 -32.30 25.11 -14.27
N PRO A 164 -32.20 24.69 -13.00
CA PRO A 164 -31.86 23.31 -12.68
C PRO A 164 -32.89 22.36 -13.27
N VAL A 165 -32.45 21.18 -13.71
CA VAL A 165 -33.40 20.14 -14.13
C VAL A 165 -34.17 19.61 -12.93
N SER A 166 -35.37 19.05 -13.14
CA SER A 166 -36.15 18.45 -12.06
C SER A 166 -35.35 17.38 -11.31
N GLY A 167 -35.31 17.47 -9.97
CA GLY A 167 -34.54 16.57 -9.11
C GLY A 167 -33.03 16.82 -9.10
N ALA A 168 -32.56 17.96 -9.60
CA ALA A 168 -31.14 18.30 -9.58
C ALA A 168 -30.58 18.34 -8.15
N MET A 169 -29.40 17.78 -7.97
CA MET A 169 -28.70 17.72 -6.68
C MET A 169 -27.31 18.37 -6.79
N THR A 170 -26.85 19.00 -5.72
CA THR A 170 -25.49 19.53 -5.65
C THR A 170 -24.47 18.40 -5.72
N GLN A 171 -23.42 18.61 -6.52
CA GLN A 171 -22.27 17.74 -6.63
C GLN A 171 -21.05 18.49 -6.07
N SER A 172 -20.68 18.14 -4.84
CA SER A 172 -19.52 18.70 -4.14
C SER A 172 -18.80 17.60 -3.38
N ILE A 173 -17.47 17.70 -3.33
CA ILE A 173 -16.60 16.81 -2.52
C ILE A 173 -16.52 17.34 -1.07
N ALA A 174 -16.84 18.62 -0.86
CA ALA A 174 -16.70 19.31 0.42
C ALA A 174 -18.04 19.54 1.15
N LEU A 175 -19.18 19.46 0.44
CA LEU A 175 -20.51 19.71 0.98
C LEU A 175 -21.44 18.53 0.66
N PRO A 176 -22.31 18.11 1.58
CA PRO A 176 -23.27 17.04 1.32
C PRO A 176 -24.24 17.42 0.19
N PRO A 177 -24.71 16.43 -0.60
CA PRO A 177 -25.67 16.68 -1.67
C PRO A 177 -26.95 17.31 -1.13
N SER A 178 -27.38 18.40 -1.73
CA SER A 178 -28.63 19.10 -1.43
C SER A 178 -29.46 19.28 -2.69
N HIS A 179 -30.78 19.29 -2.55
CA HIS A 179 -31.66 19.55 -3.68
C HIS A 179 -31.49 20.99 -4.17
N VAL A 180 -31.46 21.16 -5.49
CA VAL A 180 -31.40 22.44 -6.18
C VAL A 180 -32.71 22.59 -6.94
N ASP A 181 -33.47 23.63 -6.61
CA ASP A 181 -34.74 23.93 -7.25
C ASP A 181 -34.67 25.27 -8.01
N GLU A 182 -35.77 25.61 -8.68
CA GLU A 182 -35.89 26.82 -9.49
C GLU A 182 -35.77 28.13 -8.70
N THR A 183 -35.74 28.11 -7.35
CA THR A 183 -35.51 29.32 -6.54
C THR A 183 -34.06 29.79 -6.61
N GLN A 184 -33.15 28.95 -7.10
CA GLN A 184 -31.74 29.21 -7.29
C GLN A 184 -31.44 29.40 -8.78
N ALA A 185 -30.88 30.54 -9.15
CA ALA A 185 -30.44 30.80 -10.53
C ALA A 185 -28.97 30.45 -10.65
N ALA A 186 -28.57 29.70 -11.68
CA ALA A 186 -27.18 29.73 -12.08
C ALA A 186 -26.80 31.18 -12.45
N THR A 187 -25.68 31.68 -11.93
CA THR A 187 -25.07 32.96 -12.36
C THR A 187 -24.74 32.99 -13.84
N THR A 188 -24.73 31.83 -14.48
CA THR A 188 -24.76 31.74 -15.93
C THR A 188 -26.15 32.19 -16.37
N GLY A 189 -26.30 33.50 -16.56
CA GLY A 189 -27.55 34.11 -16.99
C GLY A 189 -28.54 34.44 -15.89
N ALA A 190 -28.23 35.46 -15.09
CA ALA A 190 -29.26 36.26 -14.44
C ALA A 190 -29.19 37.68 -15.03
N LYS A 191 -30.33 38.27 -15.42
CA LYS A 191 -30.41 39.72 -15.61
C LYS A 191 -30.33 40.36 -14.22
N ILE A 192 -29.31 41.17 -13.98
CA ILE A 192 -29.16 41.96 -12.75
C ILE A 192 -29.45 43.40 -13.17
N GLU A 193 -30.60 43.92 -12.76
CA GLU A 193 -31.12 45.23 -13.21
C GLU A 193 -31.22 45.31 -14.74
N ASP A 194 -30.45 46.18 -15.41
CA ASP A 194 -30.44 46.33 -16.87
C ASP A 194 -29.34 45.54 -17.59
N GLY A 195 -28.47 44.83 -16.87
CA GLY A 195 -27.35 44.04 -17.43
C GLY A 195 -27.59 42.53 -17.44
N LEU A 196 -27.08 41.82 -18.47
CA LEU A 196 -27.06 40.36 -18.59
C LEU A 196 -25.68 39.80 -18.19
N SER A 197 -25.62 38.76 -17.36
CA SER A 197 -24.42 37.93 -17.11
C SER A 197 -24.43 36.69 -18.00
N TRP A 198 -23.33 36.30 -18.69
CA TRP A 198 -23.24 34.99 -19.38
C TRP A 198 -21.90 34.27 -19.08
N LEU A 199 -21.95 32.93 -19.03
CA LEU A 199 -20.79 32.03 -19.15
C LEU A 199 -21.24 30.79 -19.95
N SER A 200 -20.43 30.33 -20.91
CA SER A 200 -20.67 29.12 -21.72
C SER A 200 -19.58 28.07 -21.46
N ALA A 201 -19.97 26.80 -21.28
CA ALA A 201 -19.08 25.66 -21.13
C ALA A 201 -19.45 24.50 -22.08
N ALA A 202 -18.41 23.92 -22.71
CA ALA A 202 -18.29 22.68 -23.50
C ALA A 202 -18.20 22.77 -25.06
N PHE A 203 -17.19 22.09 -25.63
CA PHE A 203 -16.99 21.80 -27.05
C PHE A 203 -17.08 20.29 -27.33
N GLY A 204 -17.72 19.93 -28.46
CA GLY A 204 -17.61 18.67 -29.20
C GLY A 204 -17.57 18.97 -30.73
N PRO A 205 -17.18 18.03 -31.62
CA PRO A 205 -16.42 18.35 -32.84
C PRO A 205 -17.17 18.97 -34.02
N ASP A 206 -18.49 18.95 -34.09
CA ASP A 206 -19.20 19.21 -35.35
C ASP A 206 -20.32 20.26 -35.21
N SER A 207 -19.98 21.54 -35.28
CA SER A 207 -20.82 22.60 -35.92
C SER A 207 -20.25 24.00 -35.69
N VAL A 208 -19.94 24.69 -36.79
CA VAL A 208 -19.43 26.07 -36.83
C VAL A 208 -20.56 27.08 -36.60
N LYS A 209 -20.63 27.66 -35.39
CA LYS A 209 -21.07 29.03 -35.12
C LYS A 209 -20.24 29.58 -33.95
N VAL A 210 -19.57 30.71 -34.17
CA VAL A 210 -18.59 31.30 -33.25
C VAL A 210 -19.27 31.74 -31.95
N MET A 211 -19.01 31.01 -30.86
CA MET A 211 -19.30 31.41 -29.48
C MET A 211 -18.13 30.97 -28.59
N VAL A 212 -17.60 31.93 -27.83
CA VAL A 212 -16.33 31.83 -27.13
C VAL A 212 -16.56 31.26 -25.71
N GLY A 213 -15.93 30.12 -25.39
CA GLY A 213 -16.13 29.32 -24.16
C GLY A 213 -14.91 29.26 -23.22
N GLY A 214 -15.14 28.70 -22.01
CA GLY A 214 -14.11 28.36 -21.02
C GLY A 214 -14.07 26.85 -20.72
N ALA A 215 -12.85 26.33 -20.56
CA ALA A 215 -12.50 24.91 -20.49
C ALA A 215 -12.73 24.25 -19.11
N ALA A 216 -13.00 22.95 -19.16
CA ALA A 216 -12.89 22.03 -18.03
C ALA A 216 -11.43 21.54 -17.90
N CYS A 217 -10.90 21.51 -16.68
CA CYS A 217 -9.70 20.74 -16.36
C CYS A 217 -10.02 19.69 -15.31
N SER A 218 -9.70 18.46 -15.68
CA SER A 218 -9.56 17.25 -14.87
C SER A 218 -8.08 17.00 -14.53
N PHE A 219 -7.86 16.13 -13.53
CA PHE A 219 -6.61 15.42 -13.14
C PHE A 219 -5.59 16.19 -12.25
N PRO A 220 -4.52 15.54 -11.73
CA PRO A 220 -4.46 14.53 -10.67
C PRO A 220 -3.40 14.91 -9.57
N HIS A 221 -2.96 13.91 -8.81
CA HIS A 221 -2.03 13.87 -7.67
C HIS A 221 -0.57 14.42 -7.86
N TRP A 222 -0.06 15.12 -6.81
CA TRP A 222 1.26 15.05 -6.11
C TRP A 222 2.41 16.09 -6.31
N TYR A 223 2.80 16.72 -5.15
CA TYR A 223 4.11 17.26 -4.63
C TYR A 223 4.88 18.37 -5.40
N SER A 224 5.66 19.33 -4.83
CA SER A 224 6.05 19.75 -3.47
C SER A 224 6.99 20.98 -3.52
N LEU A 225 7.00 21.76 -2.43
CA LEU A 225 8.09 22.55 -1.78
C LEU A 225 8.64 23.89 -2.33
N ASN A 226 8.60 24.87 -1.40
CA ASN A 226 9.51 26.01 -1.07
C ASN A 226 8.69 27.31 -0.91
N ASP A 227 8.76 28.13 0.14
CA ASP A 227 9.49 28.10 1.40
C ASP A 227 8.95 29.23 2.32
N ILE A 228 8.99 28.99 3.63
CA ILE A 228 9.29 29.92 4.76
C ILE A 228 8.35 31.12 5.06
N GLY A 229 7.87 31.16 6.32
CA GLY A 229 7.35 32.37 6.96
C GLY A 229 6.84 32.18 8.41
N GLU A 230 7.78 32.05 9.36
CA GLU A 230 7.74 32.34 10.81
C GLU A 230 6.42 32.22 11.63
N PHE A 231 6.42 31.38 12.67
CA PHE A 231 5.65 31.63 13.90
C PHE A 231 6.41 31.21 15.17
N LYS A 232 6.39 32.12 16.15
CA LYS A 232 7.19 32.13 17.39
C LYS A 232 6.86 31.01 18.38
N MET A 233 7.92 30.43 18.95
CA MET A 233 7.89 29.52 20.11
C MET A 233 7.37 30.20 21.38
N THR A 234 6.50 29.52 22.10
CA THR A 234 6.28 29.71 23.55
C THR A 234 6.45 28.37 24.26
N HIS A 235 7.31 28.36 25.27
CA HIS A 235 7.71 27.18 26.05
C HIS A 235 6.61 26.69 27.00
N TYR A 236 6.40 25.38 27.06
CA TYR A 236 5.96 24.67 28.27
C TYR A 236 6.71 23.34 28.40
N PRO A 237 7.03 22.88 29.63
CA PRO A 237 8.14 21.97 29.89
C PRO A 237 7.77 20.49 29.79
N LEU A 238 8.73 19.73 29.26
CA LEU A 238 8.85 18.28 29.30
C LEU A 238 8.97 17.77 30.75
N TYR A 239 8.10 16.84 31.12
CA TYR A 239 8.35 15.86 32.17
C TYR A 239 7.93 14.48 31.65
N PHE A 240 8.88 13.69 31.18
CA PHE A 240 8.77 12.24 31.14
C PHE A 240 9.92 11.67 31.96
N SER A 241 9.58 11.07 33.10
CA SER A 241 10.48 10.32 33.95
C SER A 241 10.56 8.87 33.43
N PRO A 242 11.76 8.29 33.27
CA PRO A 242 11.93 6.90 32.85
C PRO A 242 11.89 6.00 34.08
N SER A 243 10.70 5.67 34.61
CA SER A 243 10.56 4.71 35.73
C SER A 243 9.13 4.21 35.92
N ALA A 244 8.57 3.47 34.97
CA ALA A 244 7.42 2.57 35.20
C ALA A 244 7.16 1.65 33.99
N HIS A 245 8.12 0.80 33.59
CA HIS A 245 7.91 -0.23 32.55
C HIS A 245 8.37 -1.63 33.03
N LYS A 246 8.15 -1.95 34.32
CA LYS A 246 8.53 -3.25 34.89
C LYS A 246 7.40 -4.11 35.44
N ARG A 247 6.14 -3.71 35.28
CA ARG A 247 5.00 -4.57 35.62
C ARG A 247 3.89 -4.33 34.60
N THR A 248 3.42 -5.43 34.02
CA THR A 248 2.16 -5.66 33.26
C THR A 248 2.37 -6.28 31.86
N ILE A 249 3.24 -7.29 31.73
CA ILE A 249 3.23 -8.23 30.58
C ILE A 249 2.95 -9.69 31.03
N ILE A 250 2.71 -9.93 32.33
CA ILE A 250 2.45 -11.28 32.85
C ILE A 250 1.12 -11.30 33.61
N SER A 251 -0.01 -11.30 32.89
CA SER A 251 -1.30 -11.68 33.49
C SER A 251 -2.37 -12.17 32.50
N PHE A 252 -1.99 -12.84 31.41
CA PHE A 252 -2.94 -13.52 30.51
C PHE A 252 -2.45 -14.90 30.03
N LEU A 253 -1.81 -15.66 30.91
CA LEU A 253 -1.49 -17.06 30.65
C LEU A 253 -2.02 -17.92 31.79
N GLU A 254 -3.33 -18.19 31.79
CA GLU A 254 -3.85 -19.38 32.44
C GLU A 254 -3.78 -20.55 31.45
N PRO A 255 -3.19 -21.70 31.82
CA PRO A 255 -3.11 -22.86 30.96
C PRO A 255 -4.48 -23.51 30.86
N GLN A 256 -5.22 -23.22 29.78
CA GLN A 256 -6.36 -24.07 29.44
C GLN A 256 -5.83 -25.41 28.94
N THR A 257 -6.31 -26.47 29.58
CA THR A 257 -6.00 -27.87 29.27
C THR A 257 -6.31 -28.16 27.80
N LEU A 258 -5.26 -28.41 27.02
CA LEU A 258 -5.34 -28.81 25.61
C LEU A 258 -5.91 -30.21 25.49
N HIS A 259 -7.19 -30.31 25.12
CA HIS A 259 -7.67 -31.47 24.37
C HIS A 259 -7.24 -31.29 22.92
N ALA A 260 -6.52 -32.28 22.37
CA ALA A 260 -6.10 -32.29 20.97
C ALA A 260 -7.31 -32.10 20.04
N PRO A 261 -7.37 -31.01 19.25
CA PRO A 261 -8.49 -30.78 18.37
C PRO A 261 -8.41 -31.72 17.15
N LYS A 262 -9.55 -32.31 16.80
CA LYS A 262 -9.76 -32.97 15.51
C LYS A 262 -9.55 -31.95 14.38
N MET A 263 -8.76 -32.31 13.36
CA MET A 263 -8.56 -31.47 12.18
C MET A 263 -9.82 -31.38 11.30
N SER A 264 -9.96 -30.25 10.59
CA SER A 264 -10.79 -30.00 9.39
C SER A 264 -12.02 -29.06 9.45
N GLU A 265 -12.26 -28.29 10.50
CA GLU A 265 -13.25 -27.18 10.41
C GLU A 265 -12.65 -25.90 10.98
N THR A 266 -12.37 -24.91 10.12
CA THR A 266 -12.01 -23.58 10.61
C THR A 266 -13.16 -23.01 11.42
N THR A 267 -12.85 -22.44 12.57
CA THR A 267 -13.83 -21.90 13.51
C THR A 267 -13.80 -20.38 13.50
N THR A 268 -14.94 -19.77 13.82
CA THR A 268 -15.06 -18.36 14.18
C THR A 268 -14.30 -18.07 15.48
N PHE A 269 -14.13 -16.79 15.82
CA PHE A 269 -13.52 -16.33 17.07
C PHE A 269 -14.12 -16.99 18.34
N THR A 270 -15.41 -17.32 18.32
CA THR A 270 -16.12 -17.95 19.45
C THR A 270 -16.19 -19.49 19.35
N GLY A 271 -15.50 -20.10 18.40
CA GLY A 271 -15.45 -21.56 18.25
C GLY A 271 -16.54 -22.20 17.37
N GLU A 272 -17.49 -21.42 16.84
CA GLU A 272 -18.54 -21.92 15.94
C GLU A 272 -18.00 -22.21 14.53
N PRO A 273 -18.64 -23.07 13.72
CA PRO A 273 -18.21 -23.34 12.34
C PRO A 273 -18.11 -22.08 11.48
N PHE A 274 -16.99 -21.90 10.78
CA PHE A 274 -16.75 -20.71 9.96
C PHE A 274 -17.46 -20.80 8.59
N ASN A 275 -18.14 -19.73 8.19
CA ASN A 275 -18.74 -19.59 6.86
C ASN A 275 -18.09 -18.45 6.06
N ARG A 276 -17.17 -18.82 5.16
CA ARG A 276 -16.44 -17.85 4.31
C ARG A 276 -17.36 -16.97 3.46
N SER A 277 -18.46 -17.52 2.93
CA SER A 277 -19.34 -16.75 2.03
C SER A 277 -20.02 -15.58 2.76
N ILE A 278 -20.48 -15.81 3.99
CA ILE A 278 -21.09 -14.77 4.83
C ILE A 278 -20.03 -13.74 5.24
N PHE A 279 -18.85 -14.20 5.64
CA PHE A 279 -17.72 -13.35 6.00
C PHE A 279 -17.30 -12.41 4.85
N GLU A 280 -17.05 -12.95 3.66
CA GLU A 280 -16.65 -12.16 2.50
C GLU A 280 -17.76 -11.20 2.04
N SER A 281 -19.02 -11.64 2.12
CA SER A 281 -20.17 -10.76 1.85
C SER A 281 -20.20 -9.58 2.81
N LEU A 282 -19.91 -9.80 4.09
CA LEU A 282 -19.79 -8.72 5.08
C LEU A 282 -18.65 -7.77 4.74
N LEU A 283 -17.45 -8.28 4.46
CA LEU A 283 -16.28 -7.43 4.14
C LEU A 283 -16.53 -6.56 2.90
N LYS A 284 -17.14 -7.12 1.84
CA LYS A 284 -17.51 -6.37 0.63
C LYS A 284 -18.60 -5.34 0.91
N ARG A 285 -19.69 -5.74 1.58
CA ARG A 285 -20.82 -4.86 1.92
C ARG A 285 -20.41 -3.71 2.85
N ARG A 286 -19.39 -3.92 3.68
CA ARG A 286 -18.81 -2.89 4.57
C ARG A 286 -17.59 -2.19 3.96
N LEU A 287 -17.25 -2.51 2.72
CA LEU A 287 -16.18 -1.88 1.95
C LEU A 287 -14.83 -1.92 2.68
N PHE A 288 -14.47 -3.07 3.26
CA PHE A 288 -13.09 -3.30 3.69
C PHE A 288 -12.15 -3.32 2.48
N PHE A 289 -12.53 -4.08 1.46
CA PHE A 289 -11.91 -4.04 0.16
C PHE A 289 -12.94 -4.34 -0.93
N THR A 290 -12.66 -3.92 -2.15
CA THR A 290 -13.37 -4.33 -3.36
C THR A 290 -12.38 -4.62 -4.48
N GLU A 291 -12.83 -5.30 -5.53
CA GLU A 291 -12.01 -5.54 -6.70
C GLU A 291 -11.71 -4.22 -7.42
N ALA A 292 -10.45 -3.99 -7.77
CA ALA A 292 -10.07 -2.76 -8.44
C ALA A 292 -10.74 -2.67 -9.82
N PHE A 293 -11.18 -1.46 -10.18
CA PHE A 293 -11.84 -1.17 -11.45
C PHE A 293 -13.14 -1.99 -11.69
N GLU A 294 -13.85 -2.37 -10.63
CA GLU A 294 -15.03 -3.25 -10.67
C GLU A 294 -16.04 -2.87 -11.78
N ILE A 295 -16.41 -1.59 -11.89
CA ILE A 295 -17.39 -1.12 -12.88
C ILE A 295 -16.94 -1.33 -14.34
N TYR A 296 -15.63 -1.28 -14.60
CA TYR A 296 -15.06 -1.58 -15.92
C TYR A 296 -15.05 -3.08 -16.18
N ARG A 297 -14.72 -3.87 -15.16
CA ARG A 297 -14.73 -5.34 -15.22
C ARG A 297 -16.12 -5.92 -15.48
N THR A 298 -17.16 -5.35 -14.84
CA THR A 298 -18.54 -5.85 -14.96
C THR A 298 -19.27 -5.34 -16.20
N SER A 299 -18.83 -4.23 -16.79
CA SER A 299 -19.47 -3.66 -17.99
C SER A 299 -19.12 -4.39 -19.30
N GLY A 300 -18.10 -5.26 -19.30
CA GLY A 300 -17.61 -5.94 -20.50
C GLY A 300 -16.77 -5.07 -21.44
N ASN A 301 -16.58 -3.78 -21.11
CA ASN A 301 -15.82 -2.83 -21.95
C ASN A 301 -14.31 -2.82 -21.64
N LEU A 302 -13.87 -3.53 -20.61
CA LEU A 302 -12.45 -3.66 -20.29
C LEU A 302 -11.83 -4.80 -21.10
N HIS A 303 -10.90 -4.47 -21.98
CA HIS A 303 -10.08 -5.45 -22.68
C HIS A 303 -8.85 -5.79 -21.83
N GLY A 304 -8.82 -6.97 -21.21
CA GLY A 304 -7.68 -7.46 -20.42
C GLY A 304 -8.08 -8.17 -19.12
N ASP A 305 -7.08 -8.62 -18.36
CA ASP A 305 -7.25 -9.29 -17.06
C ASP A 305 -6.73 -8.42 -15.91
N SER A 306 -7.65 -7.88 -15.11
CA SER A 306 -7.34 -7.10 -13.90
C SER A 306 -7.48 -7.89 -12.60
N ARG A 307 -7.64 -9.22 -12.65
CA ARG A 307 -7.74 -10.05 -11.43
C ARG A 307 -6.48 -9.89 -10.57
N GLY A 308 -6.66 -10.06 -9.27
CA GLY A 308 -5.58 -9.89 -8.29
C GLY A 308 -5.26 -8.43 -7.94
N LEU A 309 -6.08 -7.47 -8.38
CA LEU A 309 -5.99 -6.06 -7.96
C LEU A 309 -7.20 -5.72 -7.10
N TYR A 310 -6.96 -5.07 -5.95
CA TYR A 310 -7.98 -4.73 -4.96
C TYR A 310 -7.79 -3.32 -4.41
N ASP A 311 -8.90 -2.61 -4.27
CA ASP A 311 -8.96 -1.31 -3.62
C ASP A 311 -9.43 -1.48 -2.17
N TYR A 312 -8.70 -0.89 -1.23
CA TYR A 312 -9.10 -0.86 0.18
C TYR A 312 -10.05 0.31 0.42
N GLY A 313 -11.23 0.03 0.99
CA GLY A 313 -12.17 1.08 1.38
C GLY A 313 -11.89 1.63 2.79
N PRO A 314 -12.71 2.56 3.30
CA PRO A 314 -12.39 3.30 4.51
C PRO A 314 -11.98 2.44 5.73
N PRO A 315 -12.72 1.38 6.12
CA PRO A 315 -12.29 0.54 7.24
C PRO A 315 -11.06 -0.32 6.91
N GLY A 316 -10.90 -0.79 5.66
CA GLY A 316 -9.74 -1.60 5.27
C GLY A 316 -8.45 -0.79 5.19
N SER A 317 -8.50 0.43 4.65
CA SER A 317 -7.36 1.34 4.59
C SER A 317 -6.91 1.75 5.99
N ALA A 318 -7.86 2.07 6.89
CA ALA A 318 -7.53 2.37 8.27
C ALA A 318 -6.98 1.15 9.03
N LEU A 319 -7.50 -0.06 8.79
CA LEU A 319 -6.95 -1.30 9.36
C LEU A 319 -5.51 -1.53 8.89
N GLN A 320 -5.26 -1.43 7.59
CA GLN A 320 -3.92 -1.61 7.01
C GLN A 320 -2.93 -0.61 7.61
N ASN A 321 -3.30 0.67 7.69
CA ASN A 321 -2.46 1.70 8.31
C ASN A 321 -2.19 1.41 9.79
N ASN A 322 -3.21 1.01 10.56
CA ASN A 322 -3.00 0.69 11.98
C ASN A 322 -2.12 -0.55 12.18
N ILE A 323 -2.21 -1.57 11.31
CA ILE A 323 -1.31 -2.73 11.34
C ILE A 323 0.13 -2.29 11.08
N VAL A 324 0.35 -1.44 10.07
CA VAL A 324 1.68 -0.90 9.75
C VAL A 324 2.22 -0.02 10.88
N ASP A 325 1.39 0.82 11.49
CA ASP A 325 1.79 1.66 12.61
C ASP A 325 2.13 0.82 13.86
N ALA A 326 1.35 -0.24 14.11
CA ALA A 326 1.67 -1.20 15.16
C ALA A 326 2.99 -1.93 14.87
N TRP A 327 3.23 -2.28 13.59
CA TRP A 327 4.47 -2.92 13.14
C TRP A 327 5.67 -1.99 13.33
N ARG A 328 5.57 -0.71 12.93
CA ARG A 328 6.62 0.30 13.14
C ARG A 328 6.96 0.45 14.62
N ARG A 329 5.95 0.54 15.49
CA ARG A 329 6.19 0.61 16.94
C ARG A 329 6.82 -0.67 17.48
N HIS A 330 6.45 -1.82 16.94
CA HIS A 330 6.92 -3.12 17.41
C HIS A 330 8.33 -3.46 16.93
N PHE A 331 8.74 -3.06 15.72
CA PHE A 331 10.04 -3.43 15.15
C PHE A 331 10.93 -2.21 15.00
N VAL A 332 10.51 -1.21 14.22
CA VAL A 332 11.36 -0.05 13.89
C VAL A 332 11.72 0.74 15.14
N LEU A 333 10.75 1.12 15.96
CA LEU A 333 10.99 1.93 17.15
C LEU A 333 11.65 1.14 18.28
N GLU A 334 11.28 -0.13 18.46
CA GLU A 334 11.76 -0.94 19.58
C GLU A 334 13.19 -1.45 19.37
N GLU A 335 13.64 -1.61 18.12
CA GLU A 335 15.00 -2.07 17.77
C GLU A 335 15.86 -0.97 17.13
N ASP A 336 15.43 0.29 17.20
CA ASP A 336 16.10 1.45 16.61
C ASP A 336 16.48 1.24 15.12
N MET A 337 15.58 0.61 14.35
CA MET A 337 15.87 0.27 12.95
C MET A 337 15.87 1.49 12.04
N LEU A 338 16.69 1.42 10.99
CA LEU A 338 16.81 2.46 9.98
C LEU A 338 15.74 2.27 8.89
N GLU A 339 14.55 2.84 9.08
CA GLU A 339 13.49 2.81 8.07
C GLU A 339 13.87 3.67 6.85
N VAL A 340 13.77 3.07 5.65
CA VAL A 340 14.02 3.72 4.36
C VAL A 340 12.86 3.53 3.39
N ASP A 341 12.60 4.55 2.57
CA ASP A 341 11.64 4.48 1.46
C ASP A 341 12.40 4.49 0.12
N CYS A 342 12.35 3.36 -0.58
CA CYS A 342 13.03 3.17 -1.86
C CYS A 342 12.03 3.17 -3.02
N THR A 343 12.50 3.54 -4.22
CA THR A 343 11.66 3.57 -5.42
C THR A 343 11.12 2.20 -5.80
N THR A 344 9.91 2.15 -6.35
CA THR A 344 9.34 0.94 -6.95
C THR A 344 9.97 0.61 -8.30
N LEU A 345 10.16 1.65 -9.13
CA LEU A 345 10.77 1.51 -10.45
C LEU A 345 12.25 1.18 -10.29
N THR A 346 12.67 0.08 -10.92
CA THR A 346 14.03 -0.46 -10.78
C THR A 346 14.58 -0.88 -12.15
N PRO A 347 15.78 -0.42 -12.53
CA PRO A 347 16.46 -0.88 -13.74
C PRO A 347 16.63 -2.41 -13.83
N GLU A 348 16.50 -2.97 -15.04
CA GLU A 348 16.64 -4.43 -15.30
C GLU A 348 17.95 -5.02 -14.76
N GLU A 349 19.06 -4.29 -14.88
CA GLU A 349 20.39 -4.75 -14.47
C GLU A 349 20.48 -5.10 -12.97
N ILE A 350 19.70 -4.44 -12.11
CA ILE A 350 19.65 -4.72 -10.67
C ILE A 350 18.99 -6.08 -10.42
N PHE A 351 17.88 -6.36 -11.10
CA PHE A 351 17.18 -7.64 -10.98
C PHE A 351 17.89 -8.78 -11.70
N GLN A 352 18.67 -8.47 -12.73
CA GLN A 352 19.56 -9.46 -13.32
C GLN A 352 20.70 -9.82 -12.36
N THR A 353 21.27 -8.83 -11.68
CA THR A 353 22.36 -9.04 -10.71
C THR A 353 21.91 -9.83 -9.48
N SER A 354 20.70 -9.58 -8.97
CA SER A 354 20.14 -10.37 -7.86
C SER A 354 19.64 -11.76 -8.30
N GLY A 355 19.53 -12.01 -9.62
CA GLY A 355 19.09 -13.28 -10.19
C GLY A 355 17.58 -13.40 -10.41
N HIS A 356 16.81 -12.34 -10.14
CA HIS A 356 15.36 -12.31 -10.38
C HIS A 356 15.02 -12.42 -11.87
N VAL A 357 15.77 -11.76 -12.77
CA VAL A 357 15.46 -11.85 -14.21
C VAL A 357 15.50 -13.29 -14.73
N ASP A 358 16.47 -14.09 -14.24
CA ASP A 358 16.71 -15.45 -14.72
C ASP A 358 15.88 -16.52 -13.98
N LYS A 359 15.40 -16.22 -12.76
CA LYS A 359 14.74 -17.20 -11.88
C LYS A 359 13.27 -16.91 -11.58
N PHE A 360 12.79 -15.71 -11.85
CA PHE A 360 11.42 -15.28 -11.52
C PHE A 360 10.45 -15.58 -12.67
N GLU A 361 10.56 -16.79 -13.23
CA GLU A 361 9.71 -17.29 -14.32
C GLU A 361 8.91 -18.50 -13.85
N ASP A 362 7.63 -18.51 -14.22
CA ASP A 362 6.76 -19.65 -14.05
C ASP A 362 6.40 -20.25 -15.42
N TRP A 363 6.17 -21.56 -15.44
CA TRP A 363 5.65 -22.22 -16.63
C TRP A 363 4.14 -22.01 -16.75
N MET A 364 3.69 -21.48 -17.89
CA MET A 364 2.30 -21.15 -18.15
C MET A 364 1.76 -21.91 -19.35
N CYS A 365 0.57 -22.51 -19.20
CA CYS A 365 -0.23 -23.08 -20.27
C CYS A 365 -1.39 -22.15 -20.65
N LYS A 366 -1.84 -22.23 -21.90
CA LYS A 366 -3.01 -21.48 -22.40
C LYS A 366 -4.11 -22.45 -22.84
N ASP A 367 -5.34 -22.24 -22.38
CA ASP A 367 -6.51 -22.98 -22.86
C ASP A 367 -6.75 -22.64 -24.35
N SER A 368 -6.81 -23.68 -25.18
CA SER A 368 -6.92 -23.55 -26.63
C SER A 368 -8.25 -22.94 -27.11
N LYS A 369 -9.32 -22.98 -26.31
CA LYS A 369 -10.64 -22.44 -26.66
C LYS A 369 -10.98 -21.15 -25.93
N THR A 370 -10.78 -21.11 -24.62
CA THR A 370 -11.15 -19.93 -23.82
C THR A 370 -10.07 -18.86 -23.82
N GLY A 371 -8.83 -19.24 -24.10
CA GLY A 371 -7.67 -18.37 -23.99
C GLY A 371 -7.20 -18.12 -22.56
N ASP A 372 -7.80 -18.80 -21.56
CA ASP A 372 -7.40 -18.73 -20.16
C ASP A 372 -5.94 -19.15 -19.96
N PHE A 373 -5.23 -18.42 -19.11
CA PHE A 373 -3.88 -18.78 -18.68
C PHE A 373 -3.90 -19.58 -17.38
N LEU A 374 -3.02 -20.58 -17.30
CA LEU A 374 -2.89 -21.58 -16.26
C LEU A 374 -1.42 -21.74 -15.90
N ARG A 375 -1.07 -21.81 -14.61
CA ARG A 375 0.28 -22.25 -14.21
C ARG A 375 0.38 -23.76 -14.45
N ALA A 376 1.41 -24.21 -15.17
CA ALA A 376 1.50 -25.55 -15.71
C ALA A 376 1.66 -26.62 -14.61
N ASP A 377 2.55 -26.38 -13.66
CA ASP A 377 2.79 -27.23 -12.48
C ASP A 377 1.49 -27.43 -11.66
N HIS A 378 0.77 -26.33 -11.37
CA HIS A 378 -0.50 -26.38 -10.66
C HIS A 378 -1.55 -27.15 -11.46
N LEU A 379 -1.59 -26.95 -12.78
CA LEU A 379 -2.55 -27.65 -13.63
C LEU A 379 -2.35 -29.17 -13.51
N VAL A 380 -1.10 -29.62 -13.58
CA VAL A 380 -0.74 -31.03 -13.43
C VAL A 380 -1.11 -31.53 -12.04
N GLU A 381 -0.65 -30.83 -10.99
CA GLU A 381 -0.89 -31.16 -9.60
C GLU A 381 -2.40 -31.38 -9.32
N ASN A 382 -3.24 -30.41 -9.68
CA ASN A 382 -4.68 -30.46 -9.43
C ASN A 382 -5.39 -31.63 -10.10
N VAL A 383 -5.01 -31.93 -11.34
CA VAL A 383 -5.66 -32.99 -12.11
C VAL A 383 -5.27 -34.35 -11.54
N LEU A 384 -4.01 -34.54 -11.15
CA LEU A 384 -3.55 -35.80 -10.55
C LEU A 384 -4.16 -36.01 -9.16
N GLU A 385 -4.20 -35.00 -8.30
CA GLU A 385 -4.86 -35.09 -7.00
C GLU A 385 -6.36 -35.42 -7.13
N ALA A 386 -7.05 -34.80 -8.09
CA ALA A 386 -8.45 -35.10 -8.34
C ALA A 386 -8.67 -36.53 -8.84
N ARG A 387 -7.77 -37.06 -9.68
CA ARG A 387 -7.80 -38.46 -10.15
C ARG A 387 -7.55 -39.44 -9.01
N LEU A 388 -6.54 -39.20 -8.17
CA LEU A 388 -6.26 -40.00 -6.98
C LEU A 388 -7.45 -40.02 -6.00
N LYS A 389 -8.12 -38.87 -5.83
CA LYS A 389 -9.35 -38.80 -5.04
C LYS A 389 -10.50 -39.57 -5.69
N GLY A 390 -10.60 -39.57 -7.02
CA GLY A 390 -11.55 -40.40 -7.77
C GLY A 390 -11.31 -41.91 -7.60
N ASP A 391 -10.04 -42.35 -7.56
CA ASP A 391 -9.66 -43.74 -7.32
C ASP A 391 -10.06 -44.22 -5.92
N LYS A 392 -9.73 -43.44 -4.89
CA LYS A 392 -10.13 -43.74 -3.51
C LYS A 392 -11.65 -43.92 -3.41
N ALA A 393 -12.42 -43.06 -4.08
CA ALA A 393 -13.89 -43.15 -4.11
C ALA A 393 -14.37 -44.44 -4.79
N ALA A 394 -13.75 -44.81 -5.91
CA ALA A 394 -14.12 -45.98 -6.69
C ALA A 394 -13.77 -47.32 -5.99
N ARG A 395 -12.69 -47.35 -5.20
CA ARG A 395 -12.27 -48.52 -4.41
C ARG A 395 -13.10 -48.74 -3.14
N GLY A 396 -14.16 -47.96 -2.94
CA GLY A 396 -15.04 -48.08 -1.78
C GLY A 396 -14.37 -47.65 -0.47
N VAL A 397 -13.23 -46.97 -0.54
CA VAL A 397 -12.69 -46.23 0.60
C VAL A 397 -13.70 -45.11 0.86
N VAL A 398 -14.31 -45.11 2.05
CA VAL A 398 -15.13 -43.98 2.48
C VAL A 398 -14.19 -42.78 2.49
N ILE A 399 -14.30 -41.96 1.45
CA ILE A 399 -13.71 -40.62 1.49
C ILE A 399 -14.55 -39.88 2.51
N ASP A 400 -14.18 -39.99 3.77
CA ASP A 400 -14.60 -39.00 4.73
C ASP A 400 -13.95 -37.71 4.23
N THR A 401 -14.76 -36.85 3.61
CA THR A 401 -14.30 -35.55 3.13
C THR A 401 -13.79 -34.66 4.26
N LYS A 402 -13.78 -35.16 5.52
CA LYS A 402 -13.28 -34.53 6.73
C LYS A 402 -12.00 -35.16 7.32
N GLU A 403 -11.63 -36.42 7.06
CA GLU A 403 -10.48 -37.05 7.76
C GLU A 403 -9.15 -37.08 6.98
N GLU A 404 -9.14 -36.87 5.65
CA GLU A 404 -7.89 -36.81 4.85
C GLU A 404 -7.36 -35.37 4.59
N GLU A 405 -7.99 -34.32 5.15
CA GLU A 405 -7.46 -32.94 5.08
C GLU A 405 -6.20 -32.72 5.96
N GLY A 406 -5.73 -33.78 6.63
CA GLY A 406 -4.67 -33.73 7.64
C GLY A 406 -3.26 -34.16 7.24
N ALA A 407 -3.04 -34.73 6.05
CA ALA A 407 -1.74 -35.30 5.67
C ALA A 407 -1.32 -34.93 4.23
N LYS A 408 -0.36 -33.97 4.14
CA LYS A 408 0.48 -33.55 2.99
C LYS A 408 -0.28 -32.93 1.79
N VAL A 409 0.10 -31.82 1.15
CA VAL A 409 1.41 -31.21 0.82
C VAL A 409 1.28 -29.66 0.85
N ASP A 410 2.40 -28.96 1.05
CA ASP A 410 2.62 -27.51 1.15
C ASP A 410 1.67 -26.58 0.39
N ALA A 411 1.17 -25.54 1.07
CA ALA A 411 0.22 -24.56 0.54
C ALA A 411 0.85 -23.44 -0.32
N LYS A 412 2.10 -23.59 -0.80
CA LYS A 412 2.73 -22.63 -1.73
C LYS A 412 2.14 -22.66 -3.15
N LYS A 413 1.19 -23.56 -3.43
CA LYS A 413 0.52 -23.71 -4.73
C LYS A 413 -1.00 -23.85 -4.54
N GLN A 414 -1.80 -22.84 -4.87
CA GLN A 414 -3.28 -22.93 -4.76
C GLN A 414 -4.03 -23.01 -6.11
N LYS A 415 -4.10 -24.25 -6.57
CA LYS A 415 -5.27 -25.13 -6.84
C LYS A 415 -6.56 -24.64 -7.52
N ARG A 416 -6.81 -25.12 -8.76
CA ARG A 416 -8.13 -25.19 -9.44
C ARG A 416 -8.84 -26.45 -8.96
N LYS A 417 -9.96 -26.34 -8.22
CA LYS A 417 -10.79 -27.53 -7.89
C LYS A 417 -11.44 -28.06 -9.17
N VAL A 418 -11.18 -29.32 -9.51
CA VAL A 418 -11.97 -30.07 -10.49
C VAL A 418 -13.39 -30.20 -9.94
N LYS A 419 -14.38 -29.62 -10.65
CA LYS A 419 -15.78 -29.55 -10.17
C LYS A 419 -16.47 -30.91 -10.13
N ASP A 420 -16.01 -31.86 -10.93
CA ASP A 420 -16.55 -33.22 -11.03
C ASP A 420 -15.45 -34.25 -10.75
N ILE A 421 -15.40 -34.77 -9.52
CA ILE A 421 -14.56 -35.94 -9.21
C ILE A 421 -15.32 -37.17 -9.70
N THR A 422 -14.96 -37.68 -10.86
CA THR A 422 -15.50 -38.95 -11.35
C THR A 422 -14.85 -40.11 -10.61
N ALA A 423 -15.66 -40.95 -9.96
CA ALA A 423 -15.19 -42.18 -9.33
C ALA A 423 -14.74 -43.16 -10.41
N VAL A 424 -13.44 -43.24 -10.65
CA VAL A 424 -12.79 -44.12 -11.62
C VAL A 424 -11.65 -44.82 -10.90
N GLN A 425 -11.68 -46.16 -10.87
CA GLN A 425 -10.62 -46.95 -10.27
C GLN A 425 -9.38 -46.95 -11.19
N LEU A 426 -8.26 -46.47 -10.66
CA LEU A 426 -6.94 -46.48 -11.30
C LEU A 426 -6.21 -47.79 -10.95
N SER A 427 -5.23 -48.18 -11.75
CA SER A 427 -4.32 -49.29 -11.39
C SER A 427 -3.34 -48.88 -10.28
N ASP A 428 -2.83 -49.84 -9.50
CA ASP A 428 -1.86 -49.55 -8.43
C ASP A 428 -0.57 -48.90 -8.97
N SER A 429 -0.19 -49.25 -10.20
CA SER A 429 0.94 -48.63 -10.90
C SER A 429 0.69 -47.16 -11.25
N GLU A 430 -0.53 -46.79 -11.64
CA GLU A 430 -0.89 -45.40 -11.94
C GLU A 430 -0.97 -44.55 -10.68
N VAL A 431 -1.48 -45.12 -9.58
CA VAL A 431 -1.51 -44.45 -8.27
C VAL A 431 -0.09 -44.11 -7.82
N GLN A 432 0.81 -45.09 -7.85
CA GLN A 432 2.20 -44.88 -7.48
C GLN A 432 2.89 -43.85 -8.39
N GLU A 433 2.66 -43.92 -9.71
CA GLU A 433 3.22 -42.96 -10.65
C GLU A 433 2.75 -41.52 -10.36
N TYR A 434 1.46 -41.32 -10.10
CA TYR A 434 0.91 -40.00 -9.79
C TYR A 434 1.47 -39.44 -8.48
N GLU A 435 1.60 -40.26 -7.44
CA GLU A 435 2.22 -39.86 -6.17
C GLU A 435 3.70 -39.48 -6.35
N GLU A 436 4.45 -40.22 -7.16
CA GLU A 436 5.85 -39.92 -7.48
C GLU A 436 6.00 -38.62 -8.29
N ILE A 437 5.11 -38.37 -9.26
CA ILE A 437 5.08 -37.12 -10.02
C ILE A 437 4.77 -35.94 -9.10
N LEU A 438 3.75 -36.06 -8.24
CA LEU A 438 3.37 -35.01 -7.29
C LEU A 438 4.52 -34.67 -6.33
N ALA A 439 5.25 -35.68 -5.86
CA ALA A 439 6.41 -35.48 -4.99
C ALA A 439 7.58 -34.73 -5.65
N LYS A 440 7.65 -34.73 -6.99
CA LYS A 440 8.73 -34.09 -7.78
C LYS A 440 8.24 -32.88 -8.56
N ILE A 441 7.00 -32.43 -8.35
CA ILE A 441 6.33 -31.47 -9.24
C ILE A 441 7.10 -30.14 -9.38
N ASP A 442 7.77 -29.70 -8.32
CA ASP A 442 8.62 -28.50 -8.28
C ASP A 442 9.93 -28.60 -9.07
N ASN A 443 10.36 -29.82 -9.40
CA ASN A 443 11.64 -30.07 -10.05
C ASN A 443 11.52 -30.21 -11.57
N TYR A 444 10.31 -30.28 -12.11
CA TYR A 444 10.10 -30.43 -13.56
C TYR A 444 10.27 -29.11 -14.29
N ASP A 445 10.95 -29.16 -15.43
CA ASP A 445 11.03 -28.03 -16.36
C ASP A 445 9.79 -27.93 -17.28
N GLY A 446 9.75 -26.92 -18.14
CA GLY A 446 8.61 -26.69 -19.03
C GLY A 446 8.39 -27.80 -20.07
N ALA A 447 9.46 -28.46 -20.52
CA ALA A 447 9.36 -29.55 -21.49
C ALA A 447 8.84 -30.82 -20.81
N GLU A 448 9.37 -31.15 -19.62
CA GLU A 448 8.92 -32.27 -18.82
C GLU A 448 7.46 -32.11 -18.39
N LEU A 449 7.06 -30.90 -17.94
CA LEU A 449 5.65 -30.59 -17.65
C LEU A 449 4.78 -30.71 -18.90
N GLY A 450 5.28 -30.29 -20.07
CA GLY A 450 4.58 -30.45 -21.34
C GLY A 450 4.34 -31.91 -21.72
N GLU A 451 5.36 -32.76 -21.53
CA GLU A 451 5.26 -34.20 -21.75
C GLU A 451 4.25 -34.84 -20.79
N LEU A 452 4.28 -34.48 -19.50
CA LEU A 452 3.29 -34.94 -18.52
C LEU A 452 1.88 -34.53 -18.93
N ILE A 453 1.69 -33.29 -19.37
CA ILE A 453 0.38 -32.78 -19.79
C ILE A 453 -0.17 -33.56 -20.99
N GLU A 454 0.67 -33.86 -21.97
CA GLU A 454 0.26 -34.59 -23.17
C GLU A 454 0.04 -36.09 -22.88
N ARG A 455 1.00 -36.73 -22.21
CA ARG A 455 0.98 -38.17 -21.90
C ARG A 455 -0.17 -38.56 -20.98
N LEU A 456 -0.49 -37.71 -20.01
CA LEU A 456 -1.56 -37.96 -19.03
C LEU A 456 -2.90 -37.33 -19.45
N ASP A 457 -3.02 -36.75 -20.66
CA ASP A 457 -4.18 -36.02 -21.17
C ASP A 457 -4.77 -35.02 -20.15
N ILE A 458 -3.89 -34.16 -19.62
CA ILE A 458 -4.25 -33.15 -18.63
C ILE A 458 -4.92 -31.97 -19.35
N ARG A 459 -6.12 -31.61 -18.89
CA ARG A 459 -7.01 -30.62 -19.54
C ARG A 459 -7.43 -29.55 -18.55
N ASN A 460 -7.90 -28.40 -19.05
CA ASN A 460 -8.44 -27.35 -18.19
C ASN A 460 -9.70 -27.85 -17.44
N PRO A 461 -9.71 -27.90 -16.10
CA PRO A 461 -10.84 -28.39 -15.32
C PRO A 461 -12.16 -27.62 -15.49
N ASP A 462 -12.11 -26.33 -15.87
CA ASP A 462 -13.31 -25.49 -15.96
C ASP A 462 -14.10 -25.68 -17.27
N GLY A 463 -13.48 -26.29 -18.30
CA GLY A 463 -14.10 -26.46 -19.62
C GLY A 463 -13.71 -27.75 -20.35
N ASN A 464 -12.92 -28.62 -19.71
CA ASN A 464 -12.36 -29.86 -20.23
C ASN A 464 -11.65 -29.70 -21.60
N ASN A 465 -11.04 -28.54 -21.83
CA ASN A 465 -10.34 -28.22 -23.08
C ASN A 465 -8.86 -28.59 -23.00
N LYS A 466 -8.27 -28.94 -24.15
CA LYS A 466 -6.81 -29.09 -24.26
C LYS A 466 -6.12 -27.76 -24.01
N VAL A 467 -4.97 -27.82 -23.35
CA VAL A 467 -4.08 -26.67 -23.17
C VAL A 467 -2.92 -26.73 -24.15
N LEU A 468 -2.37 -25.57 -24.49
CA LEU A 468 -1.12 -25.46 -25.25
C LEU A 468 0.09 -25.84 -24.36
N PRO A 469 1.22 -26.24 -24.97
CA PRO A 469 2.45 -26.55 -24.23
C PRO A 469 2.89 -25.41 -23.30
N PRO A 470 3.52 -25.72 -22.15
CA PRO A 470 4.01 -24.71 -21.23
C PRO A 470 5.02 -23.76 -21.89
N THR A 471 4.89 -22.47 -21.61
CA THR A 471 5.83 -21.42 -22.02
C THR A 471 6.31 -20.64 -20.80
N PRO A 472 7.57 -20.16 -20.76
CA PRO A 472 8.06 -19.40 -19.62
C PRO A 472 7.35 -18.05 -19.54
N PHE A 473 7.02 -17.62 -18.33
CA PHE A 473 6.33 -16.38 -18.06
C PHE A 473 6.97 -15.66 -16.88
N ASN A 474 7.56 -14.50 -17.15
CA ASN A 474 8.20 -13.68 -16.13
C ASN A 474 7.14 -13.05 -15.21
N LEU A 475 7.30 -13.27 -13.91
CA LEU A 475 6.39 -12.76 -12.87
C LEU A 475 6.68 -11.30 -12.48
N MET A 476 7.67 -10.62 -13.06
CA MET A 476 7.91 -9.21 -12.83
C MET A 476 7.16 -8.34 -13.85
N PHE A 477 6.59 -7.22 -13.40
CA PHE A 477 5.98 -6.24 -14.30
C PHE A 477 7.07 -5.43 -15.01
N LYS A 478 7.27 -5.69 -16.30
CA LYS A 478 8.21 -4.96 -17.15
C LYS A 478 7.67 -3.58 -17.52
N THR A 479 8.55 -2.59 -17.55
CA THR A 479 8.29 -1.22 -17.98
C THR A 479 9.53 -0.65 -18.69
N THR A 480 9.42 0.60 -19.16
CA THR A 480 10.51 1.34 -19.80
C THR A 480 10.82 2.58 -18.98
N LEU A 481 12.10 2.81 -18.69
CA LEU A 481 12.58 4.02 -18.02
C LEU A 481 12.95 5.08 -19.06
N GLY A 482 12.33 6.25 -18.97
CA GLY A 482 12.53 7.33 -19.94
C GLY A 482 11.73 7.16 -21.25
N PRO A 483 11.83 8.12 -22.18
CA PRO A 483 11.00 8.16 -23.38
C PRO A 483 11.43 7.18 -24.47
N SER A 484 12.65 6.62 -24.40
CA SER A 484 13.15 5.63 -25.35
C SER A 484 12.98 4.21 -24.80
N SER A 485 12.66 3.25 -25.66
CA SER A 485 12.60 1.82 -25.29
C SER A 485 13.96 1.19 -24.96
N ALA A 486 15.03 2.00 -24.87
CA ALA A 486 16.40 1.54 -24.69
C ALA A 486 16.75 1.17 -23.24
N PHE A 487 15.96 1.62 -22.26
CA PHE A 487 16.24 1.38 -20.84
C PHE A 487 15.10 0.57 -20.19
N PRO A 488 15.14 -0.77 -20.26
CA PRO A 488 14.15 -1.61 -19.60
C PRO A 488 14.26 -1.50 -18.07
N GLY A 489 13.10 -1.55 -17.43
CA GLY A 489 12.99 -1.62 -15.97
C GLY A 489 11.83 -2.52 -15.56
N TYR A 490 11.70 -2.72 -14.26
CA TYR A 490 10.61 -3.48 -13.66
C TYR A 490 10.03 -2.73 -12.46
N LEU A 491 8.78 -3.05 -12.13
CA LEU A 491 8.28 -2.81 -10.78
C LEU A 491 8.86 -3.88 -9.85
N ARG A 492 9.36 -3.45 -8.69
CA ARG A 492 10.04 -4.36 -7.75
C ARG A 492 9.12 -5.51 -7.25
N PRO A 493 9.62 -6.76 -7.21
CA PRO A 493 8.88 -7.91 -6.66
C PRO A 493 9.00 -8.07 -5.14
N GLU A 494 9.92 -7.33 -4.52
CA GLU A 494 10.25 -7.24 -3.09
C GLU A 494 10.81 -5.83 -2.79
N THR A 495 10.91 -5.45 -1.51
CA THR A 495 11.48 -4.17 -1.06
C THR A 495 12.95 -4.26 -0.62
N ALA A 496 13.45 -5.46 -0.33
CA ALA A 496 14.81 -5.78 0.12
C ALA A 496 15.93 -5.14 -0.73
N GLN A 497 15.85 -5.24 -2.07
CA GLN A 497 16.92 -4.74 -2.97
C GLN A 497 17.27 -3.26 -2.76
N GLY A 498 16.28 -2.42 -2.44
CA GLY A 498 16.51 -1.01 -2.13
C GLY A 498 17.35 -0.80 -0.86
N GLN A 499 17.19 -1.68 0.13
CA GLN A 499 17.94 -1.67 1.38
C GLN A 499 19.40 -2.09 1.14
N PHE A 500 19.61 -3.20 0.40
CA PHE A 500 20.96 -3.67 0.05
C PHE A 500 21.78 -2.64 -0.74
N LEU A 501 21.17 -1.97 -1.72
CA LEU A 501 21.86 -0.95 -2.53
C LEU A 501 22.17 0.33 -1.73
N ASN A 502 21.53 0.54 -0.58
CA ASN A 502 21.83 1.62 0.36
C ASN A 502 22.67 1.16 1.57
N PHE A 503 23.10 -0.09 1.62
CA PHE A 503 23.83 -0.68 2.76
C PHE A 503 24.97 0.21 3.27
N LYS A 504 25.85 0.69 2.37
CA LYS A 504 26.98 1.53 2.76
C LYS A 504 26.55 2.82 3.46
N LYS A 505 25.51 3.49 2.94
CA LYS A 505 24.97 4.72 3.53
C LYS A 505 24.29 4.45 4.88
N LEU A 506 23.60 3.32 5.00
CA LEU A 506 22.96 2.89 6.24
C LEU A 506 24.01 2.57 7.32
N LEU A 507 25.07 1.85 6.96
CA LEU A 507 26.20 1.56 7.84
C LEU A 507 26.90 2.87 8.28
N GLU A 508 27.15 3.79 7.35
CA GLU A 508 27.73 5.10 7.65
C GLU A 508 26.82 5.93 8.59
N TYR A 509 25.50 5.93 8.35
CA TYR A 509 24.52 6.59 9.21
C TYR A 509 24.52 5.98 10.62
N ASN A 510 24.66 4.66 10.72
CA ASN A 510 24.82 3.95 11.98
C ASN A 510 26.25 4.04 12.56
N GLN A 511 27.07 4.99 12.10
CA GLN A 511 28.43 5.23 12.60
C GLN A 511 29.35 4.00 12.49
N ASN A 512 29.09 3.14 11.49
CA ASN A 512 29.76 1.85 11.27
C ASN A 512 29.57 0.83 12.41
N ALA A 513 28.58 1.02 13.29
CA ALA A 513 28.27 0.07 14.34
C ALA A 513 27.51 -1.15 13.80
N MET A 514 27.83 -2.32 14.36
CA MET A 514 27.22 -3.61 14.05
C MET A 514 26.81 -4.33 15.34
N PRO A 515 25.76 -5.17 15.31
CA PRO A 515 24.81 -5.33 14.21
C PRO A 515 23.91 -4.10 14.05
N PHE A 516 23.23 -3.99 12.91
CA PHE A 516 22.17 -2.99 12.71
C PHE A 516 21.09 -3.56 11.79
N ALA A 517 19.90 -2.97 11.83
CA ALA A 517 18.80 -3.33 10.94
C ALA A 517 18.32 -2.12 10.13
N SER A 518 17.97 -2.36 8.87
CA SER A 518 17.12 -1.47 8.10
C SER A 518 15.73 -2.05 7.96
N ALA A 519 14.76 -1.18 7.68
CA ALA A 519 13.38 -1.56 7.44
C ALA A 519 12.84 -0.81 6.21
N SER A 520 11.89 -1.43 5.50
CA SER A 520 11.18 -0.79 4.38
C SER A 520 9.73 -1.21 4.40
N VAL A 521 8.83 -0.23 4.27
CA VAL A 521 7.38 -0.48 4.12
C VAL A 521 6.93 0.09 2.79
N GLY A 522 6.51 -0.76 1.88
CA GLY A 522 6.13 -0.30 0.55
C GLY A 522 5.48 -1.36 -0.32
N LYS A 523 5.00 -0.91 -1.49
CA LYS A 523 4.35 -1.79 -2.46
C LYS A 523 5.37 -2.65 -3.19
N SER A 524 4.99 -3.89 -3.44
CA SER A 524 5.68 -4.86 -4.29
C SER A 524 4.70 -5.47 -5.28
N PHE A 525 5.25 -5.93 -6.40
CA PHE A 525 4.46 -6.28 -7.58
C PHE A 525 4.89 -7.64 -8.11
N ARG A 526 3.93 -8.56 -8.23
CA ARG A 526 4.14 -9.88 -8.83
C ARG A 526 3.06 -10.12 -9.86
N ASN A 527 3.41 -10.24 -11.12
CA ASN A 527 2.52 -10.48 -12.23
C ASN A 527 2.00 -11.92 -12.20
N GLU A 528 1.22 -12.26 -11.19
CA GLU A 528 0.67 -13.60 -11.01
C GLU A 528 -0.14 -14.04 -12.25
N ILE A 529 0.12 -15.26 -12.72
CA ILE A 529 -0.50 -15.85 -13.91
C ILE A 529 -2.02 -15.96 -13.73
N SER A 530 -2.47 -16.44 -12.57
CA SER A 530 -3.90 -16.62 -12.27
C SER A 530 -4.18 -16.33 -10.79
N PRO A 531 -4.24 -15.05 -10.38
CA PRO A 531 -4.52 -14.69 -9.00
C PRO A 531 -5.94 -15.12 -8.62
N ARG A 532 -6.02 -15.94 -7.57
CA ARG A 532 -7.24 -16.53 -6.98
C ARG A 532 -7.09 -16.46 -5.45
N SER A 533 -8.19 -16.54 -4.71
CA SER A 533 -8.21 -16.45 -3.24
C SER A 533 -8.14 -15.03 -2.65
N GLY A 534 -8.79 -14.05 -3.30
CA GLY A 534 -8.98 -12.72 -2.73
C GLY A 534 -7.66 -11.99 -2.50
N LEU A 535 -7.46 -11.48 -1.28
CA LEU A 535 -6.25 -10.74 -0.89
C LEU A 535 -5.02 -11.63 -0.67
N LEU A 536 -5.16 -12.97 -0.69
CA LEU A 536 -4.06 -13.89 -0.38
C LEU A 536 -3.05 -14.04 -1.52
N ARG A 537 -3.50 -13.84 -2.77
CA ARG A 537 -2.67 -13.91 -3.98
C ARG A 537 -3.05 -12.79 -4.94
N VAL A 538 -2.30 -11.70 -4.88
CA VAL A 538 -2.57 -10.44 -5.57
C VAL A 538 -1.35 -10.00 -6.37
N ARG A 539 -1.57 -9.11 -7.34
CA ARG A 539 -0.51 -8.60 -8.23
C ARG A 539 0.21 -7.37 -7.68
N GLU A 540 -0.45 -6.65 -6.79
CA GLU A 540 0.11 -5.53 -6.04
C GLU A 540 -0.25 -5.73 -4.57
N PHE A 541 0.75 -5.66 -3.70
CA PHE A 541 0.55 -5.79 -2.26
C PHE A 541 1.55 -4.95 -1.47
N LEU A 542 1.15 -4.59 -0.25
CA LEU A 542 2.00 -3.90 0.70
C LEU A 542 2.83 -4.91 1.47
N MET A 543 4.13 -4.68 1.53
CA MET A 543 5.08 -5.45 2.32
C MET A 543 5.71 -4.55 3.38
N ALA A 544 6.11 -5.15 4.49
CA ALA A 544 7.06 -4.57 5.42
C ALA A 544 8.22 -5.56 5.55
N GLU A 545 9.43 -5.15 5.25
CA GLU A 545 10.61 -6.03 5.28
C GLU A 545 11.70 -5.42 6.14
N ILE A 546 12.44 -6.27 6.84
CA ILE A 546 13.57 -5.89 7.69
C ILE A 546 14.80 -6.60 7.15
N GLU A 547 15.90 -5.88 6.96
CA GLU A 547 17.22 -6.49 6.72
C GLU A 547 18.07 -6.28 7.97
N HIS A 548 18.27 -7.34 8.76
CA HIS A 548 19.12 -7.29 9.94
C HIS A 548 20.52 -7.82 9.62
N PHE A 549 21.48 -6.90 9.55
CA PHE A 549 22.88 -7.17 9.19
C PHE A 549 23.68 -7.60 10.42
N VAL A 550 24.31 -8.78 10.34
CA VAL A 550 25.08 -9.38 11.44
C VAL A 550 26.46 -9.83 11.00
N ASP A 551 27.39 -9.86 11.94
CA ASP A 551 28.72 -10.44 11.72
C ASP A 551 28.62 -11.97 11.55
N PRO A 552 29.06 -12.53 10.41
CA PRO A 552 29.06 -13.98 10.18
C PRO A 552 29.95 -14.77 11.15
N GLU A 553 31.03 -14.19 11.69
CA GLU A 553 31.92 -14.87 12.65
C GLU A 553 31.54 -14.58 14.11
N GLY A 554 30.63 -13.64 14.36
CA GLY A 554 30.18 -13.25 15.70
C GLY A 554 29.26 -14.27 16.39
N GLY A 555 29.03 -15.43 15.77
CA GLY A 555 28.11 -16.47 16.26
C GLY A 555 26.63 -16.10 16.18
N LYS A 556 26.27 -15.02 15.45
CA LYS A 556 24.89 -14.53 15.24
C LYS A 556 24.06 -14.50 16.54
N LYS A 557 24.68 -13.97 17.60
CA LYS A 557 24.03 -13.77 18.90
C LYS A 557 23.16 -12.52 18.88
N HIS A 558 22.07 -12.53 19.64
CA HIS A 558 21.23 -11.36 19.81
C HIS A 558 21.25 -10.90 21.26
N HIS A 559 21.69 -9.66 21.50
CA HIS A 559 21.88 -9.13 22.87
C HIS A 559 20.59 -9.08 23.71
N ARG A 560 19.42 -9.14 23.07
CA ARG A 560 18.08 -9.19 23.71
C ARG A 560 17.40 -10.56 23.65
N PHE A 561 18.09 -11.61 23.21
CA PHE A 561 17.49 -12.94 23.10
C PHE A 561 16.88 -13.44 24.42
N ASP A 562 17.53 -13.11 25.54
CA ASP A 562 17.05 -13.44 26.88
C ASP A 562 15.65 -12.89 27.21
N GLU A 563 15.21 -11.81 26.54
CA GLU A 563 13.87 -11.24 26.74
C GLU A 563 12.75 -12.15 26.20
N ILE A 564 13.07 -13.01 25.21
CA ILE A 564 12.08 -13.81 24.48
C ILE A 564 12.31 -15.33 24.58
N LYS A 565 13.42 -15.78 25.18
CA LYS A 565 13.82 -17.20 25.18
C LYS A 565 12.78 -18.16 25.78
N ASP A 566 11.97 -17.68 26.71
CA ASP A 566 10.94 -18.48 27.39
C ASP A 566 9.62 -18.55 26.61
N LEU A 567 9.47 -17.76 25.53
CA LEU A 567 8.29 -17.80 24.68
C LEU A 567 8.16 -19.15 23.98
N ARG A 568 6.97 -19.74 24.05
CA ARG A 568 6.67 -21.05 23.44
C ARG A 568 5.95 -20.86 22.12
N LEU A 569 6.53 -21.40 21.05
CA LEU A 569 6.01 -21.31 19.69
C LEU A 569 5.64 -22.70 19.18
N ASN A 570 4.73 -22.74 18.20
CA ASN A 570 4.32 -23.97 17.51
C ASN A 570 5.19 -24.18 16.28
N PHE A 571 6.25 -25.00 16.39
CA PHE A 571 7.17 -25.28 15.30
C PHE A 571 6.75 -26.51 14.50
N LEU A 572 6.75 -26.40 13.18
CA LEU A 572 6.68 -27.51 12.23
C LEU A 572 8.05 -27.62 11.55
N ASP A 573 8.86 -28.54 12.04
CA ASP A 573 10.23 -28.76 11.58
C ASP A 573 10.30 -29.51 10.24
N ARG A 574 11.45 -29.44 9.58
CA ARG A 574 11.69 -30.09 8.28
C ARG A 574 11.55 -31.62 8.34
N ASP A 575 12.05 -32.27 9.38
CA ASP A 575 12.05 -33.74 9.45
C ASP A 575 10.63 -34.29 9.60
N THR A 576 9.80 -33.60 10.39
CA THR A 576 8.38 -33.90 10.52
C THR A 576 7.67 -33.76 9.17
N GLN A 577 7.96 -32.70 8.40
CA GLN A 577 7.41 -32.50 7.05
C GLN A 577 7.88 -33.57 6.04
N LEU A 578 9.12 -34.03 6.12
CA LEU A 578 9.64 -35.11 5.26
C LEU A 578 8.99 -36.46 5.58
N SER A 579 8.71 -36.73 6.86
CA SER A 579 7.83 -37.84 7.26
C SER A 579 6.36 -37.61 6.83
N GLY A 580 6.06 -36.37 6.44
CA GLY A 580 4.79 -35.69 6.19
C GLY A 580 3.68 -36.02 7.13
N LYS A 581 4.06 -35.84 8.38
CA LYS A 581 3.15 -35.42 9.41
C LYS A 581 3.13 -33.89 9.41
N THR A 582 2.08 -33.34 10.00
CA THR A 582 1.87 -31.89 10.16
C THR A 582 1.83 -31.50 11.65
N VAL A 583 2.27 -32.41 12.52
CA VAL A 583 2.24 -32.24 13.97
C VAL A 583 3.24 -31.16 14.37
N VAL A 584 2.78 -30.19 15.14
CA VAL A 584 3.63 -29.10 15.65
C VAL A 584 4.23 -29.47 17.00
N GLN A 585 5.47 -29.04 17.22
CA GLN A 585 6.14 -29.08 18.51
C GLN A 585 5.97 -27.73 19.21
N ASN A 586 5.29 -27.71 20.36
CA ASN A 586 5.23 -26.53 21.20
C ASN A 586 6.41 -26.54 22.18
N ILE A 587 7.45 -25.77 21.90
CA ILE A 587 8.68 -25.66 22.72
C ILE A 587 9.09 -24.20 22.87
N SER A 588 9.93 -23.87 23.85
CA SER A 588 10.42 -22.49 23.98
C SER A 588 11.43 -22.15 22.88
N ILE A 589 11.55 -20.87 22.52
CA ILE A 589 12.56 -20.45 21.53
C ILE A 589 13.98 -20.74 22.04
N GLY A 590 14.24 -20.57 23.34
CA GLY A 590 15.51 -20.96 23.95
C GLY A 590 15.82 -22.44 23.74
N GLU A 591 14.86 -23.33 24.03
CA GLU A 591 15.00 -24.78 23.79
C GLU A 591 15.21 -25.10 22.30
N ALA A 592 14.54 -24.36 21.40
CA ALA A 592 14.67 -24.56 19.95
C ALA A 592 16.07 -24.18 19.44
N VAL A 593 16.64 -23.08 19.93
CA VAL A 593 18.01 -22.65 19.59
C VAL A 593 19.04 -23.60 20.22
N GLU A 594 18.89 -23.98 21.48
CA GLU A 594 19.80 -24.93 22.16
C GLU A 594 19.87 -26.31 21.46
N LYS A 595 18.75 -26.75 20.86
CA LYS A 595 18.68 -28.01 20.10
C LYS A 595 19.11 -27.88 18.64
N ASN A 596 19.53 -26.70 18.19
CA ASN A 596 19.78 -26.37 16.78
C ASN A 596 18.57 -26.65 15.87
N LEU A 597 17.34 -26.57 16.40
CA LEU A 597 16.15 -26.54 15.56
C LEU A 597 16.05 -25.21 14.81
N VAL A 598 16.31 -24.12 15.54
CA VAL A 598 16.49 -22.77 14.99
C VAL A 598 17.99 -22.47 15.02
N ASP A 599 18.57 -22.09 13.88
CA ASP A 599 20.04 -22.04 13.69
C ASP A 599 20.79 -21.15 14.70
N ASN A 600 20.21 -20.01 15.10
CA ASN A 600 20.91 -19.04 15.94
C ASN A 600 19.94 -18.14 16.76
N GLU A 601 20.50 -17.43 17.74
CA GLU A 601 19.74 -16.54 18.63
C GLU A 601 19.10 -15.36 17.88
N THR A 602 19.74 -14.80 16.86
CA THR A 602 19.17 -13.70 16.09
C THR A 602 17.93 -14.14 15.32
N LEU A 603 17.98 -15.28 14.63
CA LEU A 603 16.82 -15.86 13.96
C LEU A 603 15.72 -16.15 15.00
N GLY A 604 16.05 -16.79 16.11
CA GLY A 604 15.11 -17.06 17.21
C GLY A 604 14.48 -15.79 17.79
N TYR A 605 15.25 -14.71 17.94
CA TYR A 605 14.76 -13.40 18.40
C TYR A 605 13.67 -12.87 17.48
N PHE A 606 13.92 -12.83 16.17
CA PHE A 606 12.92 -12.35 15.22
C PHE A 606 11.69 -13.25 15.14
N LEU A 607 11.82 -14.58 15.25
CA LEU A 607 10.65 -15.47 15.36
C LEU A 607 9.79 -15.14 16.59
N GLY A 608 10.43 -14.88 17.73
CA GLY A 608 9.73 -14.45 18.96
C GLY A 608 9.04 -13.09 18.80
N ARG A 609 9.70 -12.11 18.18
CA ARG A 609 9.10 -10.80 17.90
C ARG A 609 7.94 -10.90 16.91
N ILE A 610 8.06 -11.69 15.84
CA ILE A 610 6.97 -11.97 14.89
C ILE A 610 5.77 -12.55 15.62
N TYR A 611 5.99 -13.55 16.49
CA TYR A 611 4.94 -14.15 17.31
C TYR A 611 4.21 -13.11 18.16
N LEU A 612 4.95 -12.31 18.94
CA LEU A 612 4.38 -11.27 19.79
C LEU A 612 3.60 -10.21 19.01
N PHE A 613 4.12 -9.79 17.84
CA PHE A 613 3.43 -8.84 16.96
C PHE A 613 2.09 -9.40 16.46
N LEU A 614 2.09 -10.62 15.92
CA LEU A 614 0.88 -11.27 15.40
C LEU A 614 -0.19 -11.42 16.49
N LEU A 615 0.18 -11.85 17.69
CA LEU A 615 -0.76 -11.92 18.82
C LEU A 615 -1.29 -10.53 19.21
N ARG A 616 -0.42 -9.51 19.26
CA ARG A 616 -0.81 -8.15 19.65
C ARG A 616 -1.87 -7.56 18.72
N ILE A 617 -1.80 -7.85 17.41
CA ILE A 617 -2.79 -7.36 16.45
C ILE A 617 -4.09 -8.19 16.44
N GLY A 618 -4.13 -9.32 17.16
CA GLY A 618 -5.34 -10.13 17.35
C GLY A 618 -5.35 -11.47 16.64
N VAL A 619 -4.20 -11.97 16.17
CA VAL A 619 -4.12 -13.33 15.62
C VAL A 619 -4.37 -14.36 16.72
N ASP A 620 -5.28 -15.28 16.45
CA ASP A 620 -5.51 -16.48 17.28
C ASP A 620 -4.27 -17.40 17.31
N ASN A 621 -3.71 -17.61 18.50
CA ASN A 621 -2.54 -18.46 18.73
C ASN A 621 -2.77 -19.93 18.31
N SER A 622 -4.00 -20.43 18.41
CA SER A 622 -4.33 -21.80 17.98
C SER A 622 -4.29 -21.98 16.45
N LYS A 623 -4.28 -20.86 15.72
CA LYS A 623 -4.26 -20.78 14.26
C LYS A 623 -2.93 -20.18 13.75
N LEU A 624 -1.88 -20.22 14.56
CA LEU A 624 -0.54 -19.73 14.23
C LEU A 624 0.49 -20.86 14.42
N ARG A 625 1.33 -21.07 13.40
CA ARG A 625 2.51 -21.95 13.47
C ARG A 625 3.70 -21.35 12.73
N PHE A 626 4.88 -21.85 13.01
CA PHE A 626 6.12 -21.54 12.32
C PHE A 626 6.59 -22.79 11.58
N ARG A 627 6.63 -22.75 10.24
CA ARG A 627 7.01 -23.88 9.40
C ARG A 627 8.41 -23.66 8.82
N GLN A 628 9.31 -24.62 9.01
CA GLN A 628 10.65 -24.56 8.44
C GLN A 628 10.61 -24.93 6.95
N HIS A 629 11.38 -24.24 6.10
CA HIS A 629 11.52 -24.63 4.69
C HIS A 629 12.25 -25.96 4.54
N MET A 630 11.82 -26.76 3.55
CA MET A 630 12.55 -27.96 3.11
C MET A 630 13.75 -27.60 2.23
N ALA A 631 14.73 -28.51 2.10
CA ALA A 631 15.97 -28.23 1.36
C ALA A 631 15.75 -27.89 -0.13
N ASN A 632 14.67 -28.39 -0.74
CA ASN A 632 14.26 -28.09 -2.11
C ASN A 632 13.47 -26.78 -2.24
N GLU A 633 12.91 -26.26 -1.14
CA GLU A 633 12.17 -24.98 -1.10
C GLU A 633 13.08 -23.80 -0.72
N MET A 634 14.19 -24.10 -0.04
CA MET A 634 15.16 -23.08 0.36
C MET A 634 15.72 -22.36 -0.85
N ALA A 635 15.72 -21.03 -0.79
CA ALA A 635 16.51 -20.26 -1.74
C ALA A 635 17.97 -20.75 -1.67
N HIS A 636 18.62 -20.92 -2.82
CA HIS A 636 20.00 -21.42 -2.95
C HIS A 636 21.07 -20.70 -2.09
N TYR A 637 20.75 -19.55 -1.49
CA TYR A 637 21.61 -18.77 -0.60
C TYR A 637 21.19 -18.78 0.89
N ALA A 638 20.01 -19.33 1.20
CA ALA A 638 19.49 -19.32 2.56
C ALA A 638 20.15 -20.41 3.42
N ALA A 639 20.49 -20.10 4.68
CA ALA A 639 21.04 -21.07 5.63
C ALA A 639 19.93 -21.77 6.42
N ASP A 640 18.94 -21.02 6.88
CA ASP A 640 17.70 -21.51 7.51
C ASP A 640 16.55 -20.54 7.15
N CYS A 641 15.32 -21.02 7.15
CA CYS A 641 14.14 -20.21 6.83
C CYS A 641 12.88 -20.76 7.49
N TRP A 642 12.13 -19.87 8.12
CA TRP A 642 10.90 -20.18 8.85
C TRP A 642 9.76 -19.25 8.42
N ASP A 643 8.64 -19.84 8.03
CA ASP A 643 7.42 -19.12 7.68
C ASP A 643 6.45 -19.10 8.87
N ALA A 644 6.03 -17.91 9.31
CA ALA A 644 4.86 -17.76 10.17
C ALA A 644 3.59 -17.93 9.31
N GLU A 645 2.89 -19.02 9.53
CA GLU A 645 1.68 -19.41 8.80
C GLU A 645 0.43 -19.23 9.66
N LEU A 646 -0.61 -18.66 9.05
CA LEU A 646 -1.92 -18.47 9.67
C LEU A 646 -2.95 -19.41 9.05
N LEU A 647 -3.70 -20.13 9.89
CA LEU A 647 -4.75 -21.05 9.44
C LEU A 647 -6.01 -20.27 9.07
N THR A 648 -6.34 -20.30 7.78
CA THR A 648 -7.54 -19.69 7.21
C THR A 648 -8.45 -20.75 6.60
N SER A 649 -9.62 -20.34 6.11
CA SER A 649 -10.54 -21.16 5.31
C SER A 649 -9.96 -21.58 3.95
N TYR A 650 -8.76 -21.09 3.61
CA TYR A 650 -7.93 -21.55 2.50
C TYR A 650 -6.81 -22.50 2.95
N GLY A 651 -6.76 -22.89 4.23
CA GLY A 651 -5.66 -23.65 4.81
C GLY A 651 -4.60 -22.75 5.43
N TRP A 652 -3.42 -23.30 5.70
CA TRP A 652 -2.27 -22.58 6.25
C TRP A 652 -1.66 -21.66 5.20
N ILE A 653 -1.57 -20.37 5.52
CA ILE A 653 -1.05 -19.34 4.61
C ILE A 653 0.16 -18.67 5.23
N GLU A 654 1.29 -18.70 4.53
CA GLU A 654 2.48 -17.91 4.83
C GLU A 654 2.14 -16.42 4.86
N CYS A 655 2.29 -15.80 6.03
CA CYS A 655 2.04 -14.37 6.24
C CYS A 655 3.33 -13.60 6.53
N VAL A 656 4.34 -14.26 7.11
CA VAL A 656 5.67 -13.70 7.36
C VAL A 656 6.72 -14.75 7.03
N GLY A 657 7.63 -14.47 6.11
CA GLY A 657 8.84 -15.27 5.92
C GLY A 657 9.96 -14.73 6.80
N CYS A 658 10.75 -15.60 7.43
CA CYS A 658 11.92 -15.22 8.21
C CYS A 658 13.12 -16.05 7.76
N ALA A 659 13.96 -15.47 6.91
CA ALA A 659 15.05 -16.16 6.24
C ALA A 659 16.42 -15.68 6.72
N GLU A 660 17.40 -16.58 6.84
CA GLU A 660 18.80 -16.19 6.86
C GLU A 660 19.36 -16.28 5.44
N ARG A 661 19.62 -15.13 4.79
CA ARG A 661 20.07 -15.05 3.39
C ARG A 661 21.59 -15.07 3.21
N SER A 662 22.34 -15.33 4.28
CA SER A 662 23.80 -15.23 4.31
C SER A 662 24.26 -13.86 3.75
N ALA A 663 25.41 -13.81 3.07
CA ALA A 663 25.97 -12.60 2.45
C ALA A 663 25.66 -12.44 0.95
N TYR A 664 24.69 -13.19 0.40
CA TYR A 664 24.50 -13.33 -1.05
C TYR A 664 24.25 -11.99 -1.75
N ASP A 665 23.22 -11.24 -1.30
CA ASP A 665 22.77 -10.02 -1.97
C ASP A 665 23.87 -8.94 -2.03
N LEU A 666 24.56 -8.69 -0.92
CA LEU A 666 25.68 -7.76 -0.87
C LEU A 666 26.85 -8.22 -1.75
N THR A 667 27.12 -9.53 -1.78
CA THR A 667 28.21 -10.10 -2.58
C THR A 667 27.98 -9.94 -4.08
N VAL A 668 26.77 -10.23 -4.58
CA VAL A 668 26.50 -10.14 -6.02
C VAL A 668 26.52 -8.70 -6.52
N HIS A 669 25.97 -7.76 -5.74
CA HIS A 669 25.99 -6.33 -6.07
C HIS A 669 27.39 -5.73 -5.97
N SER A 670 28.18 -6.13 -4.95
CA SER A 670 29.57 -5.67 -4.83
C SER A 670 30.42 -6.14 -6.01
N LYS A 671 30.28 -7.41 -6.42
CA LYS A 671 30.98 -7.96 -7.60
C LYS A 671 30.60 -7.26 -8.89
N LYS A 672 29.31 -6.96 -9.08
CA LYS A 672 28.79 -6.32 -10.29
C LYS A 672 29.25 -4.86 -10.42
N THR A 673 29.21 -4.11 -9.33
CA THR A 673 29.48 -2.66 -9.33
C THR A 673 30.95 -2.33 -9.12
N GLY A 674 31.73 -3.25 -8.53
CA GLY A 674 33.10 -2.99 -8.06
C GLY A 674 33.15 -2.16 -6.77
N GLU A 675 32.00 -1.75 -6.22
CA GLU A 675 31.91 -1.04 -4.95
C GLU A 675 31.93 -2.05 -3.80
N PRO A 676 32.82 -1.91 -2.80
CA PRO A 676 32.88 -2.83 -1.67
C PRO A 676 31.68 -2.62 -0.73
N LEU A 677 30.79 -3.61 -0.65
CA LEU A 677 29.69 -3.67 0.31
C LEU A 677 30.09 -4.53 1.51
N VAL A 678 31.02 -4.01 2.31
CA VAL A 678 31.63 -4.70 3.45
C VAL A 678 31.61 -3.82 4.69
N VAL A 679 31.63 -4.45 5.86
CA VAL A 679 31.95 -3.79 7.13
C VAL A 679 33.46 -3.80 7.29
N ARG A 680 34.00 -2.66 7.74
CA ARG A 680 35.41 -2.52 8.10
C ARG A 680 35.50 -2.16 9.58
N GLU A 681 36.08 -3.03 10.39
CA GLU A 681 36.23 -2.82 11.83
C GLU A 681 37.68 -2.98 12.31
N PRO A 682 38.12 -2.21 13.31
CA PRO A 682 39.41 -2.44 13.95
C PRO A 682 39.38 -3.76 14.72
N ARG A 683 40.44 -4.55 14.60
CA ARG A 683 40.60 -5.74 15.44
C ARG A 683 41.02 -5.33 16.85
N ALA A 684 40.43 -5.95 17.86
CA ALA A 684 40.84 -5.76 19.25
C ALA A 684 42.32 -6.16 19.45
N GLU A 685 42.75 -7.25 18.80
CA GLU A 685 44.14 -7.67 18.75
C GLU A 685 44.61 -7.80 17.29
N PRO A 686 45.78 -7.25 16.93
CA PRO A 686 46.30 -7.37 15.57
C PRO A 686 46.57 -8.82 15.19
N LEU A 687 45.94 -9.28 14.11
CA LEU A 687 46.14 -10.63 13.60
C LEU A 687 47.47 -10.68 12.83
N ARG A 688 48.39 -11.52 13.29
CA ARG A 688 49.70 -11.72 12.65
C ARG A 688 49.65 -12.99 11.82
N ILE A 689 49.61 -12.83 10.50
CA ILE A 689 49.58 -13.94 9.55
C ILE A 689 50.93 -14.01 8.85
N GLU A 690 51.54 -15.19 8.80
CA GLU A 690 52.67 -15.39 7.90
C GLU A 690 52.14 -15.78 6.52
N GLU A 691 52.42 -14.95 5.52
CA GLU A 691 52.02 -15.20 4.14
C GLU A 691 53.19 -15.02 3.18
N TRP A 692 53.15 -15.77 2.08
CA TRP A 692 54.06 -15.63 0.95
C TRP A 692 53.60 -14.46 0.07
N GLN A 693 54.44 -13.41 0.03
CA GLN A 693 54.26 -12.24 -0.81
C GLN A 693 55.11 -12.30 -2.06
N ILE A 694 54.64 -11.63 -3.10
CA ILE A 694 55.28 -11.58 -4.42
C ILE A 694 55.84 -10.17 -4.62
N ASP A 695 57.16 -10.04 -4.72
CA ASP A 695 57.81 -8.81 -5.15
C ASP A 695 58.11 -8.90 -6.65
N ILE A 696 57.56 -7.96 -7.41
CA ILE A 696 57.76 -7.89 -8.86
C ILE A 696 58.72 -6.74 -9.19
N ASN A 697 59.81 -7.03 -9.89
CA ASN A 697 60.76 -6.02 -10.35
C ASN A 697 60.18 -5.25 -11.55
N LYS A 698 59.34 -4.24 -11.29
CA LYS A 698 58.61 -3.50 -12.34
C LYS A 698 59.51 -2.91 -13.43
N ALA A 699 60.74 -2.52 -13.09
CA ALA A 699 61.71 -1.95 -14.04
C ALA A 699 62.15 -2.94 -15.12
N LYS A 700 62.24 -4.24 -14.80
CA LYS A 700 62.56 -5.31 -15.76
C LYS A 700 61.30 -6.00 -16.29
N PHE A 701 60.26 -6.11 -15.46
CA PHE A 701 59.03 -6.86 -15.76
C PHE A 701 58.23 -6.25 -16.93
N GLY A 702 57.99 -4.94 -16.90
CA GLY A 702 57.26 -4.24 -17.96
C GLY A 702 57.93 -4.37 -19.34
N PRO A 703 59.24 -4.06 -19.47
CA PRO A 703 59.97 -4.24 -20.72
C PRO A 703 60.01 -5.69 -21.24
N THR A 704 60.00 -6.69 -20.35
CA THR A 704 60.07 -8.11 -20.70
C THR A 704 58.75 -8.59 -21.32
N PHE A 705 57.60 -8.29 -20.71
CA PHE A 705 56.30 -8.81 -21.15
C PHE A 705 55.48 -7.82 -22.01
N ARG A 706 55.88 -6.54 -22.07
CA ARG A 706 55.28 -5.50 -22.92
C ARG A 706 53.75 -5.45 -22.80
N LYS A 707 53.03 -5.75 -23.88
CA LYS A 707 51.55 -5.72 -23.95
C LYS A 707 50.90 -6.75 -23.00
N ASP A 708 51.60 -7.82 -22.67
CA ASP A 708 51.11 -8.92 -21.85
C ASP A 708 51.43 -8.71 -20.35
N ALA A 709 52.24 -7.70 -20.01
CA ALA A 709 52.72 -7.45 -18.65
C ALA A 709 51.58 -7.38 -17.63
N LYS A 710 50.46 -6.72 -17.96
CA LYS A 710 49.31 -6.59 -17.06
C LYS A 710 48.60 -7.94 -16.81
N ALA A 711 48.51 -8.78 -17.83
CA ALA A 711 47.90 -10.12 -17.71
C ALA A 711 48.78 -11.04 -16.86
N VAL A 712 50.09 -11.02 -17.10
CA VAL A 712 51.10 -11.80 -16.34
C VAL A 712 51.18 -11.33 -14.88
N GLU A 713 51.16 -10.01 -14.62
CA GLU A 713 51.11 -9.45 -13.27
C GLU A 713 49.84 -9.88 -12.53
N SER A 714 48.68 -9.84 -13.21
CA SER A 714 47.41 -10.26 -12.63
C SER A 714 47.40 -11.76 -12.29
N ALA A 715 47.93 -12.61 -13.17
CA ALA A 715 48.04 -14.05 -12.94
C ALA A 715 48.98 -14.38 -11.76
N LEU A 716 50.12 -13.69 -11.65
CA LEU A 716 51.03 -13.83 -10.50
C LEU A 716 50.35 -13.45 -9.19
N LEU A 717 49.70 -12.29 -9.15
CA LEU A 717 49.04 -11.79 -7.95
C LEU A 717 47.83 -12.65 -7.54
N ALA A 718 47.23 -13.38 -8.49
CA ALA A 718 46.11 -14.30 -8.24
C ALA A 718 46.53 -15.65 -7.65
N LEU A 719 47.83 -16.01 -7.62
CA LEU A 719 48.31 -17.27 -7.06
C LEU A 719 47.95 -17.41 -5.56
N GLY A 720 47.50 -18.59 -5.17
CA GLY A 720 47.22 -18.95 -3.78
C GLY A 720 48.47 -19.17 -2.93
N GLN A 721 48.34 -19.19 -1.61
CA GLN A 721 49.49 -19.30 -0.68
C GLN A 721 50.31 -20.60 -0.88
N ALA A 722 49.63 -21.74 -1.09
CA ALA A 722 50.29 -23.02 -1.35
C ALA A 722 51.07 -23.01 -2.69
N GLU A 723 50.53 -22.35 -3.72
CA GLU A 723 51.19 -22.21 -5.01
C GLU A 723 52.41 -21.28 -4.90
N ARG A 724 52.29 -20.17 -4.17
CA ARG A 724 53.41 -19.25 -3.90
C ARG A 724 54.55 -19.93 -3.14
N GLU A 725 54.23 -20.78 -2.16
CA GLU A 725 55.21 -21.60 -1.44
C GLU A 725 55.91 -22.58 -2.38
N ALA A 726 55.14 -23.32 -3.18
CA ALA A 726 55.70 -24.27 -4.15
C ALA A 726 56.58 -23.57 -5.20
N PHE A 727 56.11 -22.45 -5.76
CA PHE A 727 56.88 -21.66 -6.73
C PHE A 727 58.10 -20.99 -6.12
N SER A 728 58.06 -20.59 -4.84
CA SER A 728 59.25 -20.12 -4.13
C SER A 728 60.36 -21.18 -4.12
N ALA A 729 60.01 -22.43 -3.81
CA ALA A 729 60.96 -23.54 -3.83
C ALA A 729 61.48 -23.85 -5.24
N VAL A 730 60.60 -23.88 -6.25
CA VAL A 730 60.99 -24.14 -7.66
C VAL A 730 61.89 -23.03 -8.20
N LEU A 731 61.57 -21.76 -7.92
CA LEU A 731 62.34 -20.62 -8.38
C LEU A 731 63.76 -20.60 -7.79
N GLN A 732 63.94 -21.10 -6.56
CA GLN A 732 65.26 -21.27 -5.94
C GLN A 732 66.09 -22.40 -6.58
N GLN A 733 65.45 -23.44 -7.12
CA GLN A 733 66.13 -24.58 -7.74
C GLN A 733 66.43 -24.35 -9.23
N ASN A 734 65.48 -23.80 -9.98
CA ASN A 734 65.52 -23.74 -11.45
C ASN A 734 65.70 -22.32 -12.01
N SER A 735 65.72 -21.28 -11.16
CA SER A 735 65.81 -19.86 -11.53
C SER A 735 64.67 -19.31 -12.43
N HIS A 736 63.68 -20.14 -12.76
CA HIS A 736 62.47 -19.76 -13.48
C HIS A 736 61.26 -20.60 -13.03
N ILE A 737 60.06 -20.06 -13.24
CA ILE A 737 58.78 -20.74 -13.03
C ILE A 737 57.89 -20.54 -14.26
N ALA A 738 57.07 -21.54 -14.57
CA ALA A 738 56.04 -21.41 -15.60
C ALA A 738 54.68 -21.18 -14.93
N ILE A 739 54.01 -20.09 -15.30
CA ILE A 739 52.67 -19.75 -14.79
C ILE A 739 51.64 -19.78 -15.92
N ASP A 740 50.43 -20.22 -15.61
CA ASP A 740 49.31 -20.19 -16.55
C ASP A 740 48.72 -18.77 -16.61
N VAL A 741 48.67 -18.18 -17.81
CA VAL A 741 48.18 -16.82 -18.04
C VAL A 741 47.09 -16.83 -19.13
N PRO A 742 45.80 -16.75 -18.74
CA PRO A 742 44.70 -16.69 -19.69
C PRO A 742 44.83 -15.50 -20.64
N GLY A 743 44.70 -15.74 -21.95
CA GLY A 743 44.73 -14.69 -22.99
C GLY A 743 46.11 -14.39 -23.60
N VAL A 744 47.19 -15.05 -23.15
CA VAL A 744 48.53 -14.96 -23.76
C VAL A 744 48.76 -16.13 -24.73
N PRO A 745 49.43 -15.94 -25.89
CA PRO A 745 49.70 -17.02 -26.84
C PRO A 745 50.48 -18.17 -26.19
N GLY A 746 49.90 -19.38 -26.19
CA GLY A 746 50.50 -20.58 -25.58
C GLY A 746 50.08 -20.85 -24.13
N GLY A 747 49.30 -19.96 -23.49
CA GLY A 747 48.66 -20.18 -22.19
C GLY A 747 49.61 -20.24 -20.98
N LYS A 748 50.92 -20.45 -21.19
CA LYS A 748 51.95 -20.48 -20.15
C LYS A 748 53.05 -19.46 -20.43
N VAL A 749 53.48 -18.77 -19.37
CA VAL A 749 54.54 -17.76 -19.42
C VAL A 749 55.64 -18.13 -18.44
N ASP A 750 56.88 -18.09 -18.94
CA ASP A 750 58.08 -18.29 -18.13
C ASP A 750 58.46 -16.99 -17.41
N VAL A 751 58.63 -17.07 -16.09
CA VAL A 751 58.98 -15.94 -15.23
C VAL A 751 60.26 -16.29 -14.46
N SER A 752 61.31 -15.54 -14.73
CA SER A 752 62.61 -15.76 -14.09
C SER A 752 62.74 -15.12 -12.71
N GLN A 753 63.71 -15.59 -11.93
CA GLN A 753 64.03 -15.09 -10.58
C GLN A 753 64.50 -13.63 -10.57
N GLU A 754 64.91 -13.07 -11.72
CA GLU A 754 65.24 -11.66 -11.85
C GLU A 754 64.01 -10.74 -11.90
N LEU A 755 62.85 -11.31 -12.22
CA LEU A 755 61.60 -10.60 -12.46
C LEU A 755 60.68 -10.65 -11.23
N VAL A 756 60.69 -11.76 -10.49
CA VAL A 756 59.80 -12.02 -9.37
C VAL A 756 60.53 -12.68 -8.22
N LYS A 757 60.17 -12.34 -6.97
CA LYS A 757 60.62 -12.99 -5.76
C LYS A 757 59.42 -13.36 -4.88
N PHE A 758 59.45 -14.55 -4.30
CA PHE A 758 58.48 -14.99 -3.30
C PHE A 758 59.13 -14.93 -1.91
N GLU A 759 58.56 -14.17 -0.99
CA GLU A 759 59.07 -14.02 0.37
C GLU A 759 57.98 -14.27 1.41
N LYS A 760 58.29 -15.07 2.43
CA LYS A 760 57.40 -15.25 3.57
C LYS A 760 57.55 -14.03 4.50
N ARG A 761 56.48 -13.27 4.67
CA ARG A 761 56.45 -12.05 5.50
C ARG A 761 55.31 -12.16 6.52
N THR A 762 55.54 -11.61 7.71
CA THR A 762 54.49 -11.43 8.70
C THR A 762 53.69 -10.19 8.35
N VAL A 763 52.43 -10.37 7.96
CA VAL A 763 51.48 -9.28 7.77
C VAL A 763 50.67 -9.09 9.05
N VAL A 764 50.69 -7.86 9.55
CA VAL A 764 49.90 -7.45 10.71
C VAL A 764 48.60 -6.83 10.19
N GLN A 765 47.49 -7.54 10.37
CA GLN A 765 46.16 -7.03 10.06
C GLN A 765 45.58 -6.38 11.33
N ASN A 766 45.50 -5.05 11.33
CA ASN A 766 44.84 -4.29 12.41
C ASN A 766 43.33 -4.11 12.17
N VAL A 767 42.85 -4.49 11.00
CA VAL A 767 41.49 -4.25 10.52
C VAL A 767 40.95 -5.55 9.93
N ARG A 768 39.68 -5.82 10.15
CA ARG A 768 38.93 -6.92 9.54
C ARG A 768 37.88 -6.31 8.60
N ASP A 769 37.89 -6.79 7.37
CA ASP A 769 36.85 -6.50 6.38
C ASP A 769 36.00 -7.77 6.22
N TYR A 770 34.67 -7.67 6.31
CA TYR A 770 33.77 -8.80 6.11
C TYR A 770 32.45 -8.36 5.45
N THR A 771 31.80 -9.26 4.72
CA THR A 771 30.44 -9.04 4.21
C THR A 771 29.45 -9.58 5.25
N PRO A 772 28.52 -8.76 5.77
CA PRO A 772 27.61 -9.21 6.81
C PRO A 772 26.61 -10.24 6.28
N ASN A 773 26.21 -11.17 7.14
CA ASN A 773 25.03 -12.00 6.91
C ASN A 773 23.77 -11.18 7.16
N VAL A 774 22.65 -11.61 6.56
CA VAL A 774 21.36 -10.93 6.69
C VAL A 774 20.28 -11.89 7.19
N ILE A 775 19.57 -11.47 8.24
CA ILE A 775 18.30 -12.08 8.67
C ILE A 775 17.16 -11.19 8.16
N GLU A 776 16.26 -11.77 7.38
CA GLU A 776 15.16 -11.08 6.71
C GLU A 776 13.80 -11.56 7.21
N PRO A 777 13.16 -10.80 8.12
CA PRO A 777 11.72 -10.86 8.35
C PRO A 777 10.93 -10.10 7.25
N SER A 778 10.18 -10.81 6.42
CA SER A 778 9.36 -10.26 5.33
C SER A 778 7.86 -10.47 5.58
N PHE A 779 7.11 -9.39 5.76
CA PHE A 779 5.70 -9.39 6.17
C PHE A 779 4.76 -9.06 5.01
N GLY A 780 3.89 -9.99 4.63
CA GLY A 780 2.83 -9.77 3.66
C GLY A 780 1.59 -9.12 4.29
N ILE A 781 1.55 -7.79 4.38
CA ILE A 781 0.51 -7.05 5.13
C ILE A 781 -0.91 -7.40 4.65
N GLY A 782 -1.12 -7.60 3.35
CA GLY A 782 -2.42 -8.01 2.80
C GLY A 782 -2.90 -9.39 3.29
N ARG A 783 -1.97 -10.36 3.39
CA ARG A 783 -2.26 -11.71 3.91
C ARG A 783 -2.53 -11.69 5.41
N ILE A 784 -1.73 -10.93 6.16
CA ILE A 784 -1.94 -10.70 7.60
C ILE A 784 -3.32 -10.09 7.83
N LEU A 785 -3.68 -9.05 7.08
CA LEU A 785 -4.98 -8.37 7.20
C LEU A 785 -6.15 -9.31 6.95
N TYR A 786 -6.12 -10.11 5.88
CA TYR A 786 -7.19 -11.06 5.57
C TYR A 786 -7.32 -12.14 6.64
N SER A 787 -6.20 -12.76 7.02
CA SER A 787 -6.17 -13.83 8.02
C SER A 787 -6.64 -13.32 9.39
N LEU A 788 -6.18 -12.13 9.80
CA LEU A 788 -6.64 -11.46 11.02
C LEU A 788 -8.16 -11.28 11.01
N LEU A 789 -8.73 -10.76 9.92
CA LEU A 789 -10.18 -10.55 9.81
C LEU A 789 -10.96 -11.87 9.94
N GLU A 790 -10.45 -12.97 9.39
CA GLU A 790 -11.04 -14.30 9.56
C GLU A 790 -10.94 -14.77 11.02
N HIS A 791 -9.79 -14.60 11.68
CA HIS A 791 -9.57 -15.05 13.06
C HIS A 791 -10.44 -14.31 14.07
N VAL A 792 -10.73 -13.02 13.84
CA VAL A 792 -11.55 -12.20 14.74
C VAL A 792 -13.04 -12.18 14.37
N TYR A 793 -13.45 -12.84 13.29
CA TYR A 793 -14.84 -12.85 12.86
C TYR A 793 -15.69 -13.86 13.64
N TRP A 794 -16.89 -13.45 14.04
CA TRP A 794 -17.92 -14.32 14.60
C TRP A 794 -19.32 -13.70 14.42
N GLN A 795 -20.34 -14.40 14.92
CA GLN A 795 -21.74 -13.99 14.82
C GLN A 795 -22.41 -14.03 16.19
N ARG A 796 -23.29 -13.06 16.46
CA ARG A 796 -24.04 -13.05 17.72
C ARG A 796 -24.91 -14.30 17.87
N PRO A 797 -25.02 -14.88 19.09
CA PRO A 797 -25.91 -16.01 19.33
C PRO A 797 -27.34 -15.71 18.90
N GLY A 798 -27.95 -16.62 18.14
CA GLY A 798 -29.34 -16.52 17.69
C GLY A 798 -29.61 -15.59 16.51
N ASP A 799 -28.60 -14.89 15.97
CA ASP A 799 -28.76 -14.03 14.79
C ASP A 799 -27.52 -14.07 13.88
N VAL A 800 -27.54 -15.00 12.92
CA VAL A 800 -26.50 -15.22 11.90
C VAL A 800 -26.24 -13.96 11.07
N ALA A 801 -27.21 -13.03 10.98
CA ALA A 801 -27.05 -11.79 10.23
C ALA A 801 -26.25 -10.71 11.00
N ARG A 802 -25.97 -10.91 12.29
CA ARG A 802 -25.21 -9.97 13.14
C ARG A 802 -23.75 -10.42 13.29
N GLY A 803 -22.98 -10.19 12.23
CA GLY A 803 -21.53 -10.39 12.25
C GLY A 803 -20.82 -9.40 13.18
N VAL A 804 -19.71 -9.83 13.77
CA VAL A 804 -18.84 -9.03 14.64
C VAL A 804 -17.40 -9.27 14.20
N LEU A 805 -16.60 -8.21 14.15
CA LEU A 805 -15.14 -8.31 14.01
C LEU A 805 -14.48 -7.92 15.32
N SER A 806 -13.92 -8.90 16.03
CA SER A 806 -13.26 -8.73 17.33
C SER A 806 -11.87 -8.09 17.26
N LEU A 807 -11.72 -7.04 16.46
CA LEU A 807 -10.45 -6.32 16.29
C LEU A 807 -9.98 -5.71 17.63
N PRO A 808 -8.73 -5.92 18.05
CA PRO A 808 -8.14 -5.24 19.21
C PRO A 808 -8.10 -3.72 19.03
N LEU A 809 -8.10 -2.99 20.15
CA LEU A 809 -8.04 -1.53 20.16
C LEU A 809 -6.86 -0.97 19.36
N VAL A 810 -5.68 -1.61 19.43
CA VAL A 810 -4.49 -1.18 18.70
C VAL A 810 -4.73 -1.07 17.19
N VAL A 811 -5.45 -2.02 16.57
CA VAL A 811 -5.65 -2.09 15.11
C VAL A 811 -7.04 -1.69 14.62
N ALA A 812 -8.03 -1.60 15.51
CA ALA A 812 -9.41 -1.25 15.14
C ALA A 812 -9.48 0.05 14.27
N PRO A 813 -10.10 0.03 13.08
CA PRO A 813 -10.15 1.18 12.16
C PRO A 813 -10.68 2.46 12.81
N THR A 814 -11.76 2.32 13.57
CA THR A 814 -12.36 3.37 14.38
C THR A 814 -12.43 2.86 15.81
N LYS A 815 -11.90 3.61 16.78
CA LYS A 815 -11.84 3.16 18.18
C LYS A 815 -13.18 3.35 18.89
N VAL A 816 -13.89 4.45 18.59
CA VAL A 816 -15.10 4.84 19.34
C VAL A 816 -16.29 5.15 18.42
N LEU A 817 -17.42 4.52 18.68
CA LEU A 817 -18.73 4.87 18.13
C LEU A 817 -19.41 5.88 19.07
N ILE A 818 -20.04 6.92 18.52
CA ILE A 818 -20.88 7.86 19.27
C ILE A 818 -22.30 7.73 18.74
N VAL A 819 -23.24 7.31 19.58
CA VAL A 819 -24.64 7.06 19.21
C VAL A 819 -25.59 7.81 20.15
N PRO A 820 -26.41 8.75 19.64
CA PRO A 820 -27.48 9.32 20.45
C PRO A 820 -28.68 8.37 20.51
N LEU A 821 -29.36 8.25 21.65
CA LEU A 821 -30.51 7.35 21.81
C LEU A 821 -31.66 7.69 20.85
N SER A 822 -31.82 8.97 20.54
CA SER A 822 -32.78 9.51 19.56
C SER A 822 -32.19 10.69 18.80
N ASN A 823 -32.91 11.26 17.83
CA ASN A 823 -32.43 12.40 17.03
C ASN A 823 -32.85 13.76 17.60
N GLN A 824 -32.99 13.86 18.93
CA GLN A 824 -33.34 15.12 19.56
C GLN A 824 -32.24 16.18 19.38
N PRO A 825 -32.60 17.43 19.02
CA PRO A 825 -31.62 18.51 18.86
C PRO A 825 -30.77 18.76 20.11
N ALA A 826 -31.29 18.46 21.30
CA ALA A 826 -30.59 18.60 22.57
C ALA A 826 -29.31 17.74 22.67
N PHE A 827 -29.19 16.65 21.91
CA PHE A 827 -28.00 15.79 21.93
C PHE A 827 -26.87 16.31 21.03
N VAL A 828 -27.16 17.15 20.03
CA VAL A 828 -26.18 17.62 19.05
C VAL A 828 -24.98 18.35 19.70
N PRO A 829 -25.16 19.26 20.68
CA PRO A 829 -24.04 19.89 21.37
C PRO A 829 -23.15 18.88 22.10
N VAL A 830 -23.74 17.87 22.73
CA VAL A 830 -23.01 16.83 23.47
C VAL A 830 -22.20 15.93 22.52
N ILE A 831 -22.80 15.50 21.41
CA ILE A 831 -22.10 14.74 20.35
C ILE A 831 -20.87 15.52 19.87
N ARG A 832 -21.02 16.83 19.62
CA ARG A 832 -19.90 17.69 19.18
C ARG A 832 -18.82 17.81 20.26
N LYS A 833 -19.20 18.01 21.52
CA LYS A 833 -18.27 18.08 22.67
C LYS A 833 -17.42 16.80 22.78
N ILE A 834 -18.05 15.63 22.73
CA ILE A 834 -17.37 14.34 22.84
C ILE A 834 -16.49 14.07 21.63
N SER A 835 -17.02 14.25 20.41
CA SER A 835 -16.25 14.01 19.18
C SER A 835 -15.03 14.93 19.06
N GLN A 836 -15.15 16.22 19.41
CA GLN A 836 -14.02 17.14 19.42
C GLN A 836 -12.96 16.76 20.46
N SER A 837 -13.40 16.29 21.63
CA SER A 837 -12.48 15.88 22.70
C SER A 837 -11.68 14.65 22.30
N LEU A 838 -12.33 13.62 21.76
CA LEU A 838 -11.66 12.42 21.25
C LEU A 838 -10.67 12.76 20.11
N ARG A 839 -11.08 13.62 19.17
CA ARG A 839 -10.18 14.06 18.08
C ARG A 839 -8.94 14.81 18.58
N ARG A 840 -9.08 15.67 19.61
CA ARG A 840 -7.94 16.37 20.22
C ARG A 840 -6.95 15.40 20.87
N LEU A 841 -7.42 14.23 21.30
CA LEU A 841 -6.58 13.16 21.84
C LEU A 841 -6.01 12.23 20.76
N GLY A 842 -6.29 12.46 19.48
CA GLY A 842 -5.89 11.58 18.38
C GLY A 842 -6.69 10.28 18.30
N ILE A 843 -7.81 10.17 19.01
CA ILE A 843 -8.63 8.94 19.04
C ILE A 843 -9.66 9.00 17.91
N SER A 844 -9.63 8.00 17.02
CA SER A 844 -10.58 7.90 15.91
C SER A 844 -11.99 7.59 16.41
N CYS A 845 -12.96 8.39 15.98
CA CYS A 845 -14.36 8.24 16.37
C CYS A 845 -15.32 8.39 15.18
N ARG A 846 -16.46 7.68 15.24
CA ARG A 846 -17.54 7.77 14.26
C ARG A 846 -18.84 8.14 14.97
N VAL A 847 -19.59 9.08 14.41
CA VAL A 847 -20.94 9.41 14.87
C VAL A 847 -21.95 8.65 14.03
N ASP A 848 -22.95 8.07 14.68
CA ASP A 848 -24.09 7.43 14.04
C ASP A 848 -25.41 7.95 14.62
N ASP A 849 -25.90 9.03 14.02
CA ASP A 849 -27.15 9.74 14.30
C ASP A 849 -28.27 9.40 13.30
N SER A 850 -28.14 8.24 12.62
CA SER A 850 -29.18 7.78 11.71
C SER A 850 -30.48 7.46 12.45
N SER A 851 -31.61 7.50 11.73
CA SER A 851 -32.94 7.18 12.27
C SER A 851 -33.14 5.71 12.65
N ALA A 852 -32.11 4.86 12.53
CA ALA A 852 -32.18 3.46 12.92
C ALA A 852 -32.21 3.29 14.45
N SER A 853 -32.89 2.25 14.92
CA SER A 853 -32.87 1.85 16.33
C SER A 853 -31.43 1.68 16.84
N ILE A 854 -31.18 1.98 18.11
CA ILE A 854 -29.84 1.88 18.73
C ILE A 854 -29.20 0.49 18.53
N GLY A 855 -29.97 -0.60 18.65
CA GLY A 855 -29.48 -1.96 18.41
C GLY A 855 -28.97 -2.19 16.99
N LYS A 856 -29.65 -1.63 15.97
CA LYS A 856 -29.20 -1.66 14.56
C LYS A 856 -27.94 -0.83 14.34
N ARG A 857 -27.83 0.32 15.02
CA ARG A 857 -26.63 1.16 14.98
C ARG A 857 -25.44 0.45 15.62
N TYR A 858 -25.61 -0.22 16.76
CA TYR A 858 -24.56 -1.07 17.30
C TYR A 858 -24.21 -2.21 16.36
N ALA A 859 -25.20 -2.98 15.90
CA ALA A 859 -24.94 -4.14 15.05
C ALA A 859 -24.09 -3.81 13.81
N ARG A 860 -24.42 -2.73 13.07
CA ARG A 860 -23.65 -2.37 11.87
C ARG A 860 -22.25 -1.82 12.16
N ASN A 861 -22.01 -1.32 13.37
CA ASN A 861 -20.71 -0.81 13.78
C ASN A 861 -19.84 -1.91 14.44
N ASP A 862 -20.47 -2.91 15.07
CA ASP A 862 -19.84 -4.16 15.49
C ASP A 862 -19.31 -4.93 14.25
N GLU A 863 -20.05 -4.92 13.12
CA GLU A 863 -19.63 -5.52 11.84
C GLU A 863 -18.38 -4.86 11.21
N ILE A 864 -18.04 -3.62 11.58
CA ILE A 864 -16.78 -2.96 11.15
C ILE A 864 -15.74 -2.93 12.27
N GLY A 865 -16.02 -3.65 13.37
CA GLY A 865 -15.09 -3.90 14.46
C GLY A 865 -14.79 -2.69 15.35
N ILE A 866 -15.72 -1.75 15.51
CA ILE A 866 -15.54 -0.65 16.49
C ILE A 866 -15.63 -1.23 17.91
N PRO A 867 -14.56 -1.14 18.73
CA PRO A 867 -14.51 -1.82 20.03
C PRO A 867 -15.32 -1.11 21.12
N LEU A 868 -15.43 0.21 21.08
CA LEU A 868 -16.07 1.01 22.13
C LEU A 868 -17.23 1.84 21.58
N GLY A 869 -18.33 1.97 22.33
CA GLY A 869 -19.50 2.76 21.96
C GLY A 869 -19.97 3.68 23.09
N ILE A 870 -20.04 4.97 22.84
CA ILE A 870 -20.62 5.97 23.73
C ILE A 870 -22.09 6.20 23.34
N THR A 871 -22.99 6.00 24.30
CA THR A 871 -24.41 6.35 24.17
C THR A 871 -24.71 7.65 24.87
N ILE A 872 -25.38 8.54 24.14
CA ILE A 872 -25.92 9.79 24.66
C ILE A 872 -27.43 9.62 24.79
N ASP A 873 -27.96 9.74 26.00
CA ASP A 873 -29.37 9.53 26.27
C ASP A 873 -30.01 10.74 26.97
N PHE A 874 -31.27 10.60 27.41
CA PHE A 874 -32.01 11.69 28.04
C PHE A 874 -31.38 12.15 29.35
N ASP A 875 -30.76 11.23 30.10
CA ASP A 875 -30.10 11.57 31.35
C ASP A 875 -28.79 12.32 31.10
N THR A 876 -28.11 12.07 29.98
CA THR A 876 -26.91 12.83 29.60
C THR A 876 -27.13 14.35 29.57
N VAL A 877 -28.32 14.80 29.17
CA VAL A 877 -28.64 16.24 29.12
C VAL A 877 -28.88 16.80 30.53
N LYS A 878 -29.24 15.95 31.50
CA LYS A 878 -29.51 16.33 32.89
C LYS A 878 -28.24 16.32 33.74
N ASP A 879 -27.38 15.31 33.58
CA ASP A 879 -26.28 15.01 34.52
C ASP A 879 -24.88 15.00 33.88
N GLU A 880 -24.76 15.27 32.58
CA GLU A 880 -23.51 15.18 31.79
C GLU A 880 -22.79 13.81 31.90
N SER A 881 -23.54 12.74 32.16
CA SER A 881 -23.04 11.36 32.14
C SER A 881 -23.40 10.64 30.83
N VAL A 882 -22.55 9.71 30.41
CA VAL A 882 -22.75 8.89 29.20
C VAL A 882 -22.45 7.43 29.50
N THR A 883 -23.08 6.56 28.73
CA THR A 883 -22.83 5.12 28.83
C THR A 883 -21.74 4.71 27.86
N LEU A 884 -20.74 3.97 28.34
CA LEU A 884 -19.71 3.32 27.53
C LEU A 884 -20.01 1.83 27.41
N ARG A 885 -20.10 1.34 26.18
CA ARG A 885 -20.31 -0.06 25.81
C ARG A 885 -19.04 -0.66 25.22
N GLU A 886 -18.71 -1.88 25.60
CA GLU A 886 -17.71 -2.70 24.91
C GLU A 886 -18.37 -3.65 23.91
N ARG A 887 -17.74 -3.80 22.74
CA ARG A 887 -18.28 -4.54 21.60
C ARG A 887 -18.58 -5.99 21.95
N ASP A 888 -17.59 -6.78 22.35
CA ASP A 888 -17.69 -8.24 22.40
C ASP A 888 -18.63 -8.72 23.49
N SER A 889 -18.46 -8.26 24.73
CA SER A 889 -19.30 -8.59 25.88
C SER A 889 -20.65 -7.88 25.87
N THR A 890 -20.77 -6.76 25.14
CA THR A 890 -21.92 -5.85 25.14
C THR A 890 -22.22 -5.18 26.49
N LYS A 891 -21.36 -5.43 27.50
CA LYS A 891 -21.46 -4.83 28.83
C LYS A 891 -21.29 -3.33 28.76
N GLN A 892 -21.91 -2.66 29.71
CA GLN A 892 -22.01 -1.20 29.74
C GLN A 892 -21.68 -0.67 31.12
N VAL A 893 -20.98 0.46 31.16
CA VAL A 893 -20.75 1.26 32.36
C VAL A 893 -21.21 2.69 32.12
N ARG A 894 -21.56 3.42 33.19
CA ARG A 894 -21.97 4.82 33.08
C ARG A 894 -21.15 5.72 33.99
N ALA A 895 -20.61 6.80 33.43
CA ALA A 895 -19.89 7.80 34.21
C ALA A 895 -19.97 9.17 33.54
N SER A 896 -19.37 10.18 34.16
CA SER A 896 -19.28 11.52 33.56
C SER A 896 -18.57 11.49 32.20
N ILE A 897 -18.93 12.40 31.28
CA ILE A 897 -18.28 12.51 29.97
C ILE A 897 -16.74 12.57 30.08
N ASN A 898 -16.21 13.31 31.05
CA ASN A 898 -14.77 13.48 31.25
C ASN A 898 -14.12 12.16 31.68
N GLU A 899 -14.73 11.44 32.62
CA GLU A 899 -14.21 10.16 33.11
C GLU A 899 -14.25 9.07 32.03
N ILE A 900 -15.31 9.04 31.22
CA ILE A 900 -15.40 8.13 30.07
C ILE A 900 -14.32 8.44 29.03
N ILE A 901 -14.08 9.72 28.69
CA ILE A 901 -13.02 10.10 27.75
C ILE A 901 -11.63 9.71 28.29
N ALA A 902 -11.38 9.94 29.59
CA ALA A 902 -10.12 9.55 30.24
C ALA A 902 -9.93 8.02 30.22
N SER A 903 -10.99 7.27 30.49
CA SER A 903 -10.95 5.80 30.49
C SER A 903 -10.72 5.25 29.07
N ILE A 904 -11.36 5.83 28.04
CA ILE A 904 -11.08 5.48 26.64
C ILE A 904 -9.61 5.74 26.29
N LYS A 905 -9.02 6.86 26.73
CA LYS A 905 -7.59 7.13 26.51
C LYS A 905 -6.72 6.06 27.17
N SER A 906 -7.03 5.70 28.42
CA SER A 906 -6.32 4.65 29.16
C SER A 906 -6.38 3.29 28.46
N LEU A 907 -7.56 2.91 27.94
CA LEU A 907 -7.73 1.70 27.13
C LEU A 907 -6.92 1.74 25.82
N VAL A 908 -6.93 2.87 25.11
CA VAL A 908 -6.21 3.05 23.83
C VAL A 908 -4.69 3.03 24.02
N ASP A 909 -4.20 3.48 25.17
CA ASP A 909 -2.79 3.49 25.53
C ASP A 909 -2.31 2.14 26.12
N ASP A 910 -3.17 1.12 26.16
CA ASP A 910 -2.91 -0.18 26.80
C ASP A 910 -2.53 -0.03 28.31
N VAL A 911 -3.02 1.00 29.01
CA VAL A 911 -2.73 1.25 30.45
C VAL A 911 -3.64 0.45 31.37
N GLU A 912 -4.91 0.27 31.00
CA GLU A 912 -5.87 -0.60 31.70
C GLU A 912 -6.64 -1.46 30.69
N THR A 913 -7.19 -2.59 31.14
CA THR A 913 -8.06 -3.43 30.30
C THR A 913 -9.53 -3.07 30.48
N TRP A 914 -10.41 -3.60 29.60
CA TRP A 914 -11.85 -3.45 29.79
C TRP A 914 -12.34 -4.03 31.12
N ASP A 915 -11.77 -5.15 31.57
CA ASP A 915 -12.15 -5.78 32.84
C ASP A 915 -11.74 -4.93 34.05
N ASP A 916 -10.59 -4.25 33.98
CA ASP A 916 -10.16 -3.32 35.02
C ASP A 916 -11.11 -2.10 35.10
N LEU A 917 -11.44 -1.54 33.94
CA LEU A 917 -12.39 -0.43 33.82
C LEU A 917 -13.78 -0.83 34.32
N PHE A 918 -14.26 -2.03 33.97
CA PHE A 918 -15.57 -2.54 34.36
C PHE A 918 -15.69 -2.77 35.87
N LYS A 919 -14.58 -3.13 36.55
CA LYS A 919 -14.54 -3.21 38.02
C LYS A 919 -14.55 -1.84 38.70
N ARG A 920 -14.01 -0.82 38.02
CA ARG A 920 -13.84 0.55 38.55
C ARG A 920 -15.07 1.42 38.37
N LEU A 921 -15.77 1.30 37.25
CA LEU A 921 -16.93 2.12 36.90
C LEU A 921 -18.25 1.38 37.15
N PRO A 922 -19.35 2.08 37.49
CA PRO A 922 -20.61 1.43 37.80
C PRO A 922 -21.26 0.82 36.55
N GLU A 923 -21.67 -0.44 36.66
CA GLU A 923 -22.39 -1.17 35.61
C GLU A 923 -23.73 -0.49 35.30
N PHE A 924 -24.06 -0.42 34.01
CA PHE A 924 -25.32 0.14 33.53
C PHE A 924 -26.19 -0.97 32.92
N ILE A 925 -27.30 -1.28 33.59
CA ILE A 925 -28.22 -2.35 33.20
C ILE A 925 -29.41 -1.78 32.40
N SER A 926 -30.04 -0.71 32.90
CA SER A 926 -31.12 0.01 32.23
C SER A 926 -31.28 1.41 32.81
N GLN A 927 -31.99 2.29 32.10
CA GLN A 927 -32.47 3.53 32.69
C GLN A 927 -33.45 3.19 33.82
N GLY A 928 -33.36 3.92 34.94
CA GLY A 928 -34.41 3.89 35.96
C GLY A 928 -35.69 4.37 35.30
N GLY A 929 -36.75 3.55 35.37
CA GLY A 929 -38.01 3.86 34.69
C GLY A 929 -38.58 5.19 35.16
N ASP A 930 -38.98 6.02 34.20
CA ASP A 930 -40.06 6.98 34.43
C ASP A 930 -41.36 6.16 34.50
N GLU A 931 -41.79 5.81 35.71
CA GLU A 931 -43.22 5.67 36.04
C GLU A 931 -43.90 7.04 36.05
#